data_AF-A0A7D5UK66-F1
#
_entry.id   AF-A0A7D5UK66-F1
#
_cell.length_a   1.000
_cell.length_b   1.000
_cell.length_c   1.000
_cell.angle_alpha   90.00
_cell.angle_beta   90.00
_cell.angle_gamma   90.00
#
_symmetry.space_group_name_H-M   'P 1'
#
loop_
_entity.id
_entity.type
_entity.pdbx_description
1 polymer ?
#
loop_
_entity_poly.entity_id
_entity_poly.type
_entity_poly.pdbx_seq_one_letter_code
_entity_poly.pdbx_strand_id
1 'polypeptide(L)'
;MIKRMPKEMREKVCLVLGSRDAEGATRAGNIAKRGGHATAPVKTSAGWELYPIRHWSQGDVWELLMSCGNEASVHLPLPSYQANNKELAELYRDATGECIWSASEKKVSDACGARTGCWTCLRGGTDKSMENMLYHEVNGVRTLVDRYAYMVNLNNIQRLLGVKQWSWEDRHPVGRTIYAGGYIKVQPDVFSPSFLARLLRLCCSADYVEQQRAEDLEMKLLLGEVEDNDYNQRMSKPQFRIVSPEQLLHVSWLWDFHCFHSTPFQAIEIYRSVWEDGNIELLTEDELITPVPATKIPQEFWLKIPDLKWGSDELTDGLSDPMLSATYFDGQDDRRAATNLRTHDGHRTIGPVETAKQLTIDGDVASWIIWEEYDRMRESAQAGEMTNTAAVLYLLRFGVVQITPSKVADMHMMAQRGQRMRQMGLSGDQSLMGIYCRSDLEILSTPEYRQIVQAEYRRHELRHLALARQMRRLCWISFTLDYHRQNNTAFWADVEHVLFVEQETEAREQAKRIGFDLECRLSSVIAVRVARLTTCAINAASLQLEKRWKRQIAASLSPLCGKVGTLVRMHLDAELARLQRQLETGAGVSPSSVFSDVAYPNATYLSFVRMVKTGRRLVTAQLPDVVVKLPKRPLKRYVAGEQLLLAM
;
A
#
# COMPACT_ATOMS: atom_id res chain seq x y z
N MET A 1 4.74 -18.79 10.75
CA MET A 1 3.51 -19.57 10.62
C MET A 1 2.90 -19.92 11.98
N ILE A 2 3.62 -20.61 12.87
CA ILE A 2 3.10 -21.07 14.18
C ILE A 2 2.70 -19.93 15.14
N LYS A 3 3.42 -18.79 15.15
CA LYS A 3 3.06 -17.63 15.99
C LYS A 3 1.67 -17.03 15.74
N ARG A 4 1.07 -17.32 14.57
CA ARG A 4 -0.28 -16.85 14.22
C ARG A 4 -1.38 -17.83 14.64
N MET A 5 -1.01 -19.02 15.15
CA MET A 5 -1.97 -20.04 15.57
C MET A 5 -2.44 -19.81 17.02
N PRO A 6 -3.67 -20.24 17.37
CA PRO A 6 -4.17 -20.23 18.74
C PRO A 6 -3.22 -20.94 19.72
N LYS A 7 -3.19 -20.49 20.98
CA LYS A 7 -2.25 -21.00 22.01
C LYS A 7 -2.37 -22.52 22.21
N GLU A 8 -3.59 -23.05 22.20
CA GLU A 8 -3.89 -24.48 22.36
C GLU A 8 -3.28 -25.36 21.25
N MET A 9 -3.26 -24.85 20.01
CA MET A 9 -2.62 -25.55 18.89
C MET A 9 -1.10 -25.46 18.96
N ARG A 10 -0.54 -24.35 19.43
CA ARG A 10 0.93 -24.18 19.56
C ARG A 10 1.57 -25.19 20.52
N GLU A 11 0.81 -25.70 21.49
CA GLU A 11 1.28 -26.70 22.43
C GLU A 11 1.28 -28.13 21.85
N LYS A 12 0.51 -28.38 20.78
CA LYS A 12 0.36 -29.70 20.13
C LYS A 12 1.13 -29.86 18.82
N VAL A 13 1.72 -28.77 18.30
CA VAL A 13 2.38 -28.77 16.98
C VAL A 13 3.90 -28.62 17.16
N CYS A 14 4.65 -29.46 16.44
CA CYS A 14 6.10 -29.39 16.34
C CYS A 14 6.53 -28.92 14.95
N LEU A 15 7.36 -27.87 14.91
CA LEU A 15 8.02 -27.40 13.70
C LEU A 15 9.25 -28.23 13.43
N VAL A 16 9.23 -29.00 12.35
CA VAL A 16 10.41 -29.73 11.90
C VAL A 16 11.19 -28.86 10.90
N LEU A 17 12.47 -28.61 11.19
CA LEU A 17 13.33 -27.74 10.39
C LEU A 17 14.53 -28.53 9.86
N GLY A 18 14.78 -28.43 8.55
CA GLY A 18 15.96 -28.99 7.90
C GLY A 18 17.22 -28.12 8.02
N SER A 19 17.40 -27.36 9.09
CA SER A 19 18.59 -26.50 9.27
C SER A 19 19.74 -27.31 9.87
N ARG A 20 20.95 -27.12 9.33
CA ARG A 20 22.16 -27.87 9.71
C ARG A 20 23.21 -26.95 10.34
N ASP A 21 24.02 -27.49 11.26
CA ASP A 21 25.13 -26.73 11.86
C ASP A 21 26.22 -26.44 10.80
N ALA A 22 26.40 -27.35 9.84
CA ALA A 22 27.35 -27.23 8.74
C ALA A 22 27.03 -26.08 7.73
N GLU A 23 25.80 -25.54 7.73
CA GLU A 23 25.40 -24.44 6.83
C GLU A 23 26.04 -23.09 7.18
N GLY A 24 26.69 -22.98 8.33
CA GLY A 24 27.52 -21.82 8.67
C GLY A 24 27.39 -21.38 10.12
N ALA A 25 28.41 -20.66 10.60
CA ALA A 25 28.56 -20.26 12.01
C ALA A 25 27.34 -19.49 12.55
N THR A 26 26.74 -18.60 11.75
CA THR A 26 25.54 -17.85 12.16
C THR A 26 24.33 -18.77 12.34
N ARG A 27 24.17 -19.78 11.49
CA ARG A 27 23.03 -20.71 11.57
C ARG A 27 23.22 -21.70 12.71
N ALA A 28 24.42 -22.25 12.88
CA ALA A 28 24.80 -23.04 14.06
C ALA A 28 24.55 -22.26 15.37
N GLY A 29 24.99 -21.00 15.43
CA GLY A 29 24.75 -20.13 16.58
C GLY A 29 23.26 -19.86 16.85
N ASN A 30 22.44 -19.75 15.79
CA ASN A 30 20.99 -19.58 15.94
C ASN A 30 20.28 -20.85 16.41
N ILE A 31 20.70 -22.03 15.94
CA ILE A 31 20.17 -23.33 16.39
C ILE A 31 20.53 -23.53 17.86
N ALA A 32 21.80 -23.26 18.23
CA ALA A 32 22.27 -23.34 19.61
C ALA A 32 21.51 -22.39 20.55
N LYS A 33 21.27 -21.13 20.14
CA LYS A 33 20.46 -20.17 20.91
C LYS A 33 19.03 -20.63 21.17
N ARG A 34 18.47 -21.48 20.30
CA ARG A 34 17.14 -22.07 20.46
C ARG A 34 17.16 -23.39 21.20
N GLY A 35 18.35 -23.90 21.55
CA GLY A 35 18.53 -25.22 22.14
C GLY A 35 18.14 -26.36 21.21
N GLY A 36 18.14 -26.16 19.89
CA GLY A 36 17.58 -27.13 18.94
C GLY A 36 18.30 -28.48 18.97
N HIS A 37 17.56 -29.59 19.04
CA HIS A 37 18.13 -30.95 19.06
C HIS A 37 17.72 -31.75 17.82
N ALA A 38 18.53 -32.77 17.47
CA ALA A 38 18.27 -33.63 16.31
C ALA A 38 17.22 -34.71 16.57
N THR A 39 17.20 -35.26 17.78
CA THR A 39 16.40 -36.44 18.13
C THR A 39 15.20 -36.11 19.01
N ALA A 40 15.24 -34.99 19.73
CA ALA A 40 14.20 -34.60 20.68
C ALA A 40 13.62 -33.21 20.33
N PRO A 41 12.28 -33.04 20.36
CA PRO A 41 11.67 -31.75 20.14
C PRO A 41 11.92 -30.82 21.34
N VAL A 42 12.13 -29.54 21.04
CA VAL A 42 12.53 -28.52 22.01
C VAL A 42 11.45 -27.46 22.10
N LYS A 43 11.03 -27.12 23.32
CA LYS A 43 9.99 -26.12 23.54
C LYS A 43 10.58 -24.71 23.43
N THR A 44 10.18 -23.96 22.41
CA THR A 44 10.52 -22.54 22.23
C THR A 44 9.32 -21.64 22.56
N SER A 45 9.54 -20.33 22.59
CA SER A 45 8.46 -19.33 22.79
C SER A 45 7.40 -19.35 21.69
N ALA A 46 7.68 -19.98 20.55
CA ALA A 46 6.79 -20.07 19.41
C ALA A 46 5.99 -21.40 19.35
N GLY A 47 6.45 -22.46 20.01
CA GLY A 47 5.91 -23.82 19.91
C GLY A 47 7.02 -24.85 20.13
N TRP A 48 6.82 -26.09 19.67
CA TRP A 48 7.90 -27.09 19.65
C TRP A 48 8.71 -26.98 18.36
N GLU A 49 10.03 -27.18 18.42
CA GLU A 49 10.95 -27.16 17.28
C GLU A 49 11.85 -28.41 17.30
N LEU A 50 12.08 -29.05 16.15
CA LEU A 50 12.94 -30.23 15.97
C LEU A 50 13.85 -30.01 14.75
N TYR A 51 15.12 -30.43 14.85
CA TYR A 51 16.13 -30.26 13.79
C TYR A 51 16.75 -31.59 13.35
N PRO A 52 16.02 -32.49 12.65
CA PRO A 52 16.40 -33.90 12.45
C PRO A 52 17.78 -34.10 11.82
N ILE A 53 18.13 -33.21 10.89
CA ILE A 53 19.39 -33.28 10.12
C ILE A 53 20.45 -32.31 10.64
N ARG A 54 20.34 -31.84 11.89
CA ARG A 54 21.24 -30.82 12.46
C ARG A 54 22.73 -31.13 12.26
N HIS A 55 23.11 -32.40 12.43
CA HIS A 55 24.50 -32.87 12.37
C HIS A 55 24.90 -33.47 11.02
N TRP A 56 24.02 -33.39 10.01
CA TRP A 56 24.30 -33.94 8.68
C TRP A 56 25.18 -32.99 7.87
N SER A 57 26.11 -33.57 7.11
CA SER A 57 26.89 -32.88 6.09
C SER A 57 26.06 -32.60 4.84
N GLN A 58 26.63 -31.90 3.85
CA GLN A 58 25.97 -31.78 2.53
C GLN A 58 25.98 -33.12 1.78
N GLY A 59 27.04 -33.91 1.92
CA GLY A 59 27.16 -35.24 1.33
C GLY A 59 26.06 -36.17 1.81
N ASP A 60 25.83 -36.24 3.13
CA ASP A 60 24.83 -37.13 3.74
C ASP A 60 23.41 -36.85 3.20
N VAL A 61 23.09 -35.57 2.95
CA VAL A 61 21.81 -35.16 2.38
C VAL A 61 21.69 -35.63 0.93
N TRP A 62 22.73 -35.47 0.12
CA TRP A 62 22.72 -35.92 -1.27
C TRP A 62 22.74 -37.45 -1.39
N GLU A 63 23.45 -38.16 -0.51
CA GLU A 63 23.43 -39.61 -0.44
C GLU A 63 22.01 -40.13 -0.15
N LEU A 64 21.31 -39.52 0.81
CA LEU A 64 19.90 -39.82 1.07
C LEU A 64 19.04 -39.55 -0.16
N LEU A 65 19.16 -38.37 -0.78
CA LEU A 65 18.36 -38.01 -1.96
C LEU A 65 18.60 -38.96 -3.13
N MET A 66 19.84 -39.36 -3.39
CA MET A 66 20.17 -40.31 -4.46
C MET A 66 19.70 -41.74 -4.16
N SER A 67 19.44 -42.05 -2.90
CA SER A 67 18.85 -43.32 -2.44
C SER A 67 17.31 -43.31 -2.48
N CYS A 68 16.68 -42.17 -2.77
CA CYS A 68 15.23 -42.05 -2.92
C CYS A 68 14.80 -42.28 -4.39
N GLY A 69 13.73 -43.05 -4.60
CA GLY A 69 13.15 -43.34 -5.91
C GLY A 69 12.99 -44.82 -6.21
N ASN A 70 12.18 -45.12 -7.22
CA ASN A 70 11.90 -46.51 -7.63
C ASN A 70 13.09 -47.15 -8.37
N GLU A 71 14.00 -46.33 -8.92
CA GLU A 71 15.24 -46.77 -9.57
C GLU A 71 16.48 -46.53 -8.70
N ALA A 72 16.29 -46.22 -7.42
CA ALA A 72 17.38 -45.91 -6.51
C ALA A 72 18.22 -47.15 -6.16
N SER A 73 19.40 -46.89 -5.58
CA SER A 73 20.32 -47.88 -5.01
C SER A 73 19.60 -49.06 -4.35
N VAL A 74 20.01 -50.29 -4.71
CA VAL A 74 19.48 -51.59 -4.23
C VAL A 74 19.40 -51.69 -2.70
N HIS A 75 20.15 -50.85 -1.99
CA HIS A 75 20.35 -50.97 -0.55
C HIS A 75 19.29 -50.23 0.31
N LEU A 76 18.57 -49.22 -0.21
CA LEU A 76 17.55 -48.52 0.59
C LEU A 76 16.56 -47.71 -0.28
N PRO A 77 15.58 -48.34 -0.96
CA PRO A 77 14.59 -47.62 -1.76
C PRO A 77 13.63 -46.84 -0.86
N LEU A 78 13.91 -45.55 -0.65
CA LEU A 78 12.97 -44.64 0.00
C LEU A 78 11.97 -44.14 -1.05
N PRO A 79 10.66 -44.11 -0.73
CA PRO A 79 9.66 -43.67 -1.68
C PRO A 79 9.89 -42.20 -2.06
N SER A 80 9.83 -41.92 -3.37
CA SER A 80 9.92 -40.58 -3.94
C SER A 80 8.81 -40.39 -4.97
N TYR A 81 8.45 -39.14 -5.23
CA TYR A 81 7.55 -38.79 -6.33
C TYR A 81 8.23 -38.93 -7.71
N GLN A 82 9.55 -39.10 -7.73
CA GLN A 82 10.37 -39.25 -8.93
C GLN A 82 11.05 -40.61 -8.98
N ALA A 83 11.35 -41.10 -10.19
CA ALA A 83 12.04 -42.37 -10.41
C ALA A 83 13.47 -42.35 -9.84
N ASN A 84 14.19 -41.24 -10.06
CA ASN A 84 15.51 -40.96 -9.52
C ASN A 84 15.73 -39.43 -9.38
N ASN A 85 16.78 -39.01 -8.67
CA ASN A 85 17.12 -37.59 -8.45
C ASN A 85 18.38 -37.13 -9.23
N LYS A 86 18.73 -37.80 -10.33
CA LYS A 86 19.96 -37.51 -11.09
C LYS A 86 19.93 -36.13 -11.75
N GLU A 87 18.82 -35.77 -12.40
CA GLU A 87 18.66 -34.45 -13.02
C GLU A 87 18.77 -33.31 -12.00
N LEU A 88 18.24 -33.51 -10.79
CA LEU A 88 18.36 -32.54 -9.71
C LEU A 88 19.82 -32.36 -9.27
N ALA A 89 20.58 -33.45 -9.18
CA ALA A 89 22.01 -33.39 -8.87
C ALA A 89 22.80 -32.68 -9.98
N GLU A 90 22.49 -32.93 -11.25
CA GLU A 90 23.10 -32.22 -12.39
C GLU A 90 22.79 -30.71 -12.32
N LEU A 91 21.54 -30.33 -12.10
CA LEU A 91 21.14 -28.93 -11.97
C LEU A 91 21.92 -28.20 -10.87
N TYR A 92 22.05 -28.80 -9.68
CA TYR A 92 22.79 -28.19 -8.58
C TYR A 92 24.29 -28.13 -8.83
N ARG A 93 24.85 -29.10 -9.57
CA ARG A 93 26.27 -29.14 -9.94
C ARG A 93 26.56 -27.98 -10.89
N ASP A 94 25.72 -27.83 -11.91
CA ASP A 94 25.84 -26.79 -12.92
C ASP A 94 25.62 -25.39 -12.28
N ALA A 95 24.65 -25.24 -11.36
CA ALA A 95 24.41 -23.98 -10.65
C ALA A 95 25.49 -23.59 -9.63
N THR A 96 26.18 -24.57 -9.03
CA THR A 96 27.27 -24.31 -8.07
C THR A 96 28.59 -24.08 -8.80
N GLY A 97 28.79 -24.69 -9.98
CA GLY A 97 30.05 -24.69 -10.71
C GLY A 97 31.11 -25.64 -10.11
N GLU A 98 30.76 -26.39 -9.06
CA GLU A 98 31.64 -27.34 -8.37
C GLU A 98 30.94 -28.70 -8.23
N CYS A 99 31.74 -29.77 -8.13
CA CYS A 99 31.23 -31.12 -7.92
C CYS A 99 30.57 -31.20 -6.54
N ILE A 100 29.26 -31.46 -6.50
CA ILE A 100 28.49 -31.69 -5.26
C ILE A 100 29.08 -32.84 -4.42
N TRP A 101 29.70 -33.82 -5.08
CA TRP A 101 30.21 -35.05 -4.46
C TRP A 101 31.62 -34.90 -3.89
N SER A 102 32.40 -33.93 -4.39
CA SER A 102 33.77 -33.71 -3.94
C SER A 102 33.77 -32.80 -2.71
N ALA A 103 33.42 -33.36 -1.56
CA ALA A 103 33.80 -32.80 -0.27
C ALA A 103 35.31 -33.05 -0.03
N SER A 104 36.19 -32.50 -0.88
CA SER A 104 37.61 -32.47 -0.56
C SER A 104 37.90 -31.27 0.34
N GLU A 105 38.46 -31.61 1.49
CA GLU A 105 39.03 -30.83 2.59
C GLU A 105 39.08 -29.29 2.41
N LYS A 106 38.34 -28.61 3.30
CA LYS A 106 38.44 -27.18 3.65
C LYS A 106 37.92 -26.16 2.62
N LYS A 107 36.60 -25.97 2.61
CA LYS A 107 36.01 -24.63 2.44
C LYS A 107 35.10 -24.27 3.62
N VAL A 108 35.13 -23.00 4.01
CA VAL A 108 34.62 -22.45 5.29
C VAL A 108 33.07 -22.42 5.38
N SER A 109 32.34 -23.01 4.42
CA SER A 109 30.90 -23.24 4.56
C SER A 109 30.39 -24.37 3.66
N ASP A 110 29.83 -25.43 4.28
CA ASP A 110 28.98 -26.48 3.66
C ASP A 110 27.56 -25.95 3.32
N ALA A 111 27.45 -24.64 3.12
CA ALA A 111 26.23 -23.99 2.72
C ALA A 111 26.03 -24.23 1.22
N CYS A 112 24.88 -24.77 0.84
CA CYS A 112 24.46 -24.81 -0.56
C CYS A 112 24.42 -23.38 -1.11
N GLY A 113 25.43 -23.01 -1.91
CA GLY A 113 25.57 -21.69 -2.51
C GLY A 113 24.67 -21.49 -3.72
N ALA A 114 24.25 -22.58 -4.37
CA ALA A 114 23.32 -22.55 -5.49
C ALA A 114 21.96 -22.00 -5.07
N ARG A 115 21.50 -20.97 -5.78
CA ARG A 115 20.17 -20.39 -5.60
C ARG A 115 19.45 -20.43 -6.92
N THR A 116 18.53 -21.37 -7.05
CA THR A 116 17.53 -21.34 -8.11
C THR A 116 16.34 -20.52 -7.60
N GLY A 117 15.83 -19.62 -8.43
CA GLY A 117 14.81 -18.67 -8.02
C GLY A 117 14.06 -18.09 -9.21
N CYS A 118 13.20 -17.11 -8.93
CA CYS A 118 12.53 -16.38 -10.00
C CYS A 118 13.56 -15.59 -10.81
N TRP A 119 13.49 -15.70 -12.14
CA TRP A 119 14.41 -15.03 -13.07
C TRP A 119 14.40 -13.50 -12.96
N THR A 120 13.36 -12.88 -12.42
CA THR A 120 13.29 -11.42 -12.22
C THR A 120 13.80 -10.94 -10.85
N CYS A 121 14.16 -11.86 -9.94
CA CYS A 121 14.43 -11.51 -8.55
C CYS A 121 15.82 -10.86 -8.39
N LEU A 122 15.87 -9.61 -7.94
CA LEU A 122 17.12 -8.88 -7.68
C LEU A 122 17.61 -8.96 -6.22
N ARG A 123 16.90 -9.69 -5.35
CA ARG A 123 17.21 -9.70 -3.92
C ARG A 123 18.61 -10.27 -3.62
N GLY A 124 19.12 -11.14 -4.49
CA GLY A 124 20.45 -11.73 -4.40
C GLY A 124 21.58 -10.86 -4.94
N GLY A 125 21.29 -9.74 -5.62
CA GLY A 125 22.26 -9.04 -6.46
C GLY A 125 22.41 -9.74 -7.82
N THR A 126 23.65 -9.94 -8.27
CA THR A 126 23.94 -10.69 -9.50
C THR A 126 23.70 -12.19 -9.28
N ASP A 127 22.99 -12.82 -10.23
CA ASP A 127 22.65 -14.24 -10.15
C ASP A 127 23.81 -15.12 -10.64
N LYS A 128 24.75 -15.37 -9.73
CA LYS A 128 25.91 -16.21 -10.01
C LYS A 128 25.53 -17.65 -10.38
N SER A 129 24.43 -18.16 -9.85
CA SER A 129 24.00 -19.53 -10.14
C SER A 129 23.50 -19.65 -11.57
N MET A 130 22.74 -18.65 -12.03
CA MET A 130 22.33 -18.54 -13.42
C MET A 130 23.53 -18.39 -14.37
N GLU A 131 24.48 -17.51 -14.02
CA GLU A 131 25.71 -17.32 -14.83
C GLU A 131 26.54 -18.60 -14.94
N ASN A 132 26.69 -19.37 -13.85
CA ASN A 132 27.41 -20.64 -13.84
C ASN A 132 26.75 -21.71 -14.72
N MET A 133 25.42 -21.72 -14.80
CA MET A 133 24.69 -22.65 -15.68
C MET A 133 24.82 -22.26 -17.16
N LEU A 134 24.83 -20.95 -17.45
CA LEU A 134 24.88 -20.46 -18.82
C LEU A 134 26.26 -20.52 -19.44
N TYR A 135 27.30 -20.24 -18.66
CA TYR A 135 28.65 -20.02 -19.18
C TYR A 135 29.67 -20.93 -18.51
N HIS A 136 30.47 -21.61 -19.33
CA HIS A 136 31.72 -22.20 -18.89
C HIS A 136 32.88 -21.25 -19.21
N GLU A 137 33.72 -20.96 -18.22
CA GLU A 137 34.88 -20.11 -18.38
C GLU A 137 36.14 -20.97 -18.37
N VAL A 138 36.82 -21.08 -19.52
CA VAL A 138 38.09 -21.80 -19.67
C VAL A 138 39.11 -20.83 -20.25
N ASN A 139 40.23 -20.62 -19.55
CA ASN A 139 41.31 -19.70 -19.96
C ASN A 139 40.83 -18.27 -20.27
N GLY A 140 39.81 -17.78 -19.54
CA GLY A 140 39.23 -16.44 -19.72
C GLY A 140 38.28 -16.29 -20.92
N VAL A 141 38.00 -17.37 -21.65
CA VAL A 141 36.98 -17.41 -22.70
C VAL A 141 35.69 -17.97 -22.11
N ARG A 142 34.60 -17.21 -22.24
CA ARG A 142 33.26 -17.64 -21.85
C ARG A 142 32.56 -18.30 -23.02
N THR A 143 32.20 -19.57 -22.88
CA THR A 143 31.43 -20.32 -23.87
C THR A 143 30.04 -20.64 -23.33
N LEU A 144 29.04 -20.56 -24.21
CA LEU A 144 27.65 -20.83 -23.86
C LEU A 144 27.39 -22.33 -23.75
N VAL A 145 26.68 -22.74 -22.70
CA VAL A 145 26.24 -24.12 -22.50
C VAL A 145 24.91 -24.34 -23.20
N ASP A 146 24.90 -25.25 -24.18
CA ASP A 146 23.73 -25.52 -25.03
C ASP A 146 22.47 -25.89 -24.23
N ARG A 147 22.62 -26.71 -23.18
CA ARG A 147 21.52 -27.18 -22.32
C ARG A 147 20.67 -26.03 -21.74
N TYR A 148 21.29 -24.91 -21.38
CA TYR A 148 20.60 -23.78 -20.73
C TYR A 148 20.55 -22.53 -21.61
N ALA A 149 20.97 -22.62 -22.87
CA ALA A 149 21.11 -21.50 -23.79
C ALA A 149 19.81 -20.67 -23.93
N TYR A 150 18.64 -21.32 -23.85
CA TYR A 150 17.35 -20.65 -23.90
C TYR A 150 17.15 -19.60 -22.78
N MET A 151 17.84 -19.72 -21.66
CA MET A 151 17.66 -18.83 -20.50
C MET A 151 18.54 -17.56 -20.54
N VAL A 152 19.38 -17.39 -21.57
CA VAL A 152 20.28 -16.22 -21.70
C VAL A 152 19.51 -14.90 -21.64
N ASN A 153 18.40 -14.80 -22.38
CA ASN A 153 17.59 -13.58 -22.43
C ASN A 153 16.97 -13.24 -21.06
N LEU A 154 16.55 -14.26 -20.29
CA LEU A 154 16.02 -14.08 -18.95
C LEU A 154 17.09 -13.49 -18.01
N ASN A 155 18.31 -14.02 -18.06
CA ASN A 155 19.44 -13.50 -17.29
C ASN A 155 19.78 -12.07 -17.70
N ASN A 156 19.79 -11.76 -18.99
CA ASN A 156 20.10 -10.41 -19.49
C ASN A 156 19.09 -9.38 -18.99
N ILE A 157 17.79 -9.68 -19.02
CA ILE A 157 16.74 -8.80 -18.49
C ILE A 157 16.92 -8.57 -16.98
N GLN A 158 17.21 -9.63 -16.21
CA GLN A 158 17.50 -9.50 -14.78
C GLN A 158 18.70 -8.57 -14.53
N ARG A 159 19.79 -8.78 -15.27
CA ARG A 159 21.01 -7.96 -15.16
C ARG A 159 20.75 -6.50 -15.50
N LEU A 160 19.96 -6.22 -16.55
CA LEU A 160 19.54 -4.85 -16.89
C LEU A 160 18.85 -4.17 -15.71
N LEU A 161 17.89 -4.85 -15.07
CA LEU A 161 17.18 -4.30 -13.92
C LEU A 161 18.13 -4.02 -12.74
N GLY A 162 19.13 -4.89 -12.53
CA GLY A 162 20.18 -4.70 -11.53
C GLY A 162 21.09 -3.51 -11.82
N VAL A 163 21.51 -3.33 -13.07
CA VAL A 163 22.34 -2.22 -13.55
C VAL A 163 21.61 -0.88 -13.43
N LYS A 164 20.32 -0.85 -13.81
CA LYS A 164 19.49 0.35 -13.86
C LYS A 164 18.80 0.71 -12.54
N GLN A 165 18.96 -0.07 -11.48
CA GLN A 165 18.26 0.14 -10.21
C GLN A 165 18.47 1.54 -9.60
N TRP A 166 19.65 2.15 -9.80
CA TRP A 166 20.00 3.49 -9.29
C TRP A 166 19.92 4.59 -10.33
N SER A 167 19.39 4.30 -11.52
CA SER A 167 19.11 5.31 -12.54
C SER A 167 17.88 6.11 -12.14
N TRP A 168 18.06 7.40 -11.84
CA TRP A 168 16.95 8.32 -11.54
C TRP A 168 16.35 8.91 -12.82
N GLU A 169 17.07 8.88 -13.93
CA GLU A 169 16.63 9.37 -15.25
C GLU A 169 15.60 8.42 -15.87
N ASP A 170 15.77 7.11 -15.67
CA ASP A 170 14.83 6.08 -16.12
C ASP A 170 13.56 5.98 -15.24
N ARG A 171 13.24 7.03 -14.46
CA ARG A 171 12.12 7.04 -13.51
C ARG A 171 11.16 8.19 -13.78
N HIS A 172 9.88 7.90 -13.67
CA HIS A 172 8.83 8.90 -13.73
C HIS A 172 8.79 9.70 -12.42
N PRO A 173 8.87 11.05 -12.48
CA PRO A 173 8.99 11.89 -11.29
C PRO A 173 7.66 12.28 -10.64
N VAL A 174 6.50 12.00 -11.26
CA VAL A 174 5.21 12.49 -10.75
C VAL A 174 4.60 11.55 -9.72
N GLY A 175 4.33 12.08 -8.52
CA GLY A 175 3.67 11.34 -7.44
C GLY A 175 2.16 11.22 -7.60
N ARG A 176 1.57 10.19 -6.95
CA ARG A 176 0.13 9.87 -7.04
C ARG A 176 -0.70 10.31 -5.83
N THR A 177 -0.05 10.75 -4.75
CA THR A 177 -0.71 11.08 -3.48
C THR A 177 -0.90 12.58 -3.37
N ILE A 178 -2.15 13.00 -3.13
CA ILE A 178 -2.47 14.39 -2.80
C ILE A 178 -2.19 14.61 -1.31
N TYR A 179 -1.40 15.63 -1.02
CA TYR A 179 -1.08 16.08 0.33
C TYR A 179 -1.87 17.34 0.69
N ALA A 180 -1.62 17.87 1.89
CA ALA A 180 -2.22 19.09 2.43
C ALA A 180 -2.12 20.25 1.41
N GLY A 181 -3.19 21.04 1.30
CA GLY A 181 -3.29 22.11 0.30
C GLY A 181 -3.37 21.68 -1.16
N GLY A 182 -3.63 20.39 -1.46
CA GLY A 182 -3.81 19.91 -2.83
C GLY A 182 -2.50 19.74 -3.61
N TYR A 183 -1.37 19.59 -2.93
CA TYR A 183 -0.07 19.43 -3.55
C TYR A 183 0.29 17.95 -3.74
N ILE A 184 0.98 17.64 -4.82
CA ILE A 184 1.64 16.35 -5.04
C ILE A 184 3.14 16.50 -4.94
N LYS A 185 3.76 15.43 -4.49
CA LYS A 185 5.21 15.33 -4.42
C LYS A 185 5.75 14.90 -5.79
N VAL A 186 6.70 15.67 -6.31
CA VAL A 186 7.44 15.37 -7.54
C VAL A 186 8.85 14.94 -7.15
N GLN A 187 9.13 13.65 -7.33
CA GLN A 187 10.41 12.99 -7.07
C GLN A 187 10.45 11.69 -7.87
N PRO A 188 11.61 11.27 -8.41
CA PRO A 188 11.76 9.97 -9.08
C PRO A 188 11.26 8.81 -8.20
N ASP A 189 10.26 8.06 -8.68
CA ASP A 189 9.63 6.95 -7.93
C ASP A 189 9.56 5.68 -8.78
N VAL A 190 8.57 5.57 -9.66
CA VAL A 190 8.38 4.42 -10.57
C VAL A 190 9.24 4.55 -11.84
N PHE A 191 9.45 3.47 -12.59
CA PHE A 191 10.14 3.53 -13.89
C PHE A 191 9.39 4.42 -14.89
N SER A 192 10.11 5.03 -15.84
CA SER A 192 9.51 5.88 -16.88
C SER A 192 8.67 5.06 -17.87
N PRO A 193 7.67 5.68 -18.54
CA PRO A 193 6.93 5.05 -19.64
C PRO A 193 7.83 4.50 -20.74
N SER A 194 8.84 5.24 -21.20
CA SER A 194 9.86 4.77 -22.15
C SER A 194 10.58 3.50 -21.67
N PHE A 195 11.02 3.48 -20.41
CA PHE A 195 11.74 2.33 -19.87
C PHE A 195 10.84 1.10 -19.75
N LEU A 196 9.59 1.27 -19.34
CA LEU A 196 8.62 0.18 -19.28
C LEU A 196 8.22 -0.32 -20.68
N ALA A 197 8.10 0.57 -21.67
CA ALA A 197 7.90 0.21 -23.08
C ALA A 197 9.07 -0.59 -23.63
N ARG A 198 10.30 -0.15 -23.37
CA ARG A 198 11.51 -0.89 -23.73
C ARG A 198 11.57 -2.26 -23.03
N LEU A 199 11.28 -2.31 -21.73
CA LEU A 199 11.25 -3.57 -20.98
C LEU A 199 10.20 -4.54 -21.54
N LEU A 200 9.01 -4.06 -21.91
CA LEU A 200 8.00 -4.88 -22.58
C LEU A 200 8.52 -5.41 -23.92
N ARG A 201 9.14 -4.56 -24.75
CA ARG A 201 9.75 -4.97 -26.03
C ARG A 201 10.81 -6.06 -25.82
N LEU A 202 11.68 -5.92 -24.82
CA LEU A 202 12.70 -6.92 -24.47
C LEU A 202 12.07 -8.25 -24.06
N CYS A 203 11.01 -8.24 -23.25
CA CYS A 203 10.27 -9.45 -22.88
C CYS A 203 9.63 -10.12 -24.10
N CYS A 204 8.95 -9.35 -24.97
CA CYS A 204 8.36 -9.87 -26.20
C CYS A 204 9.42 -10.43 -27.15
N SER A 205 10.57 -9.75 -27.27
CA SER A 205 11.68 -10.21 -28.12
C SER A 205 12.30 -11.51 -27.60
N ALA A 206 12.42 -11.65 -26.27
CA ALA A 206 12.88 -12.89 -25.66
C ALA A 206 11.91 -14.05 -25.93
N ASP A 207 10.60 -13.81 -25.83
CA ASP A 207 9.58 -14.81 -26.16
C ASP A 207 9.60 -15.19 -27.64
N TYR A 208 9.77 -14.21 -28.53
CA TYR A 208 9.84 -14.43 -29.97
C TYR A 208 11.06 -15.28 -30.35
N VAL A 209 12.24 -14.97 -29.80
CA VAL A 209 13.47 -15.76 -30.04
C VAL A 209 13.35 -17.17 -29.48
N GLU A 210 12.71 -17.35 -28.32
CA GLU A 210 12.47 -18.67 -27.76
C GLU A 210 11.48 -19.49 -28.60
N GLN A 211 10.45 -18.83 -29.15
CA GLN A 211 9.52 -19.45 -30.09
C GLN A 211 10.24 -19.91 -31.37
N GLN A 212 11.07 -19.05 -31.97
CA GLN A 212 11.86 -19.40 -33.16
C GLN A 212 12.80 -20.58 -32.88
N ARG A 213 13.49 -20.58 -31.74
CA ARG A 213 14.37 -21.69 -31.34
C ARG A 213 13.60 -23.02 -31.21
N ALA A 214 12.39 -22.97 -30.65
CA ALA A 214 11.54 -24.14 -30.50
C ALA A 214 11.08 -24.68 -31.87
N GLU A 215 10.58 -23.80 -32.74
CA GLU A 215 10.13 -24.13 -34.10
C GLU A 215 11.26 -24.69 -34.96
N ASP A 216 12.46 -24.10 -34.89
CA ASP A 216 13.65 -24.59 -35.61
C ASP A 216 14.00 -26.02 -35.19
N LEU A 217 13.88 -26.34 -33.90
CA LEU A 217 14.15 -27.69 -33.39
C LEU A 217 13.02 -28.68 -33.75
N GLU A 218 11.77 -28.23 -33.70
CA GLU A 218 10.62 -29.02 -34.15
C GLU A 218 10.78 -29.40 -35.63
N MET A 219 11.16 -28.44 -36.48
CA MET A 219 11.43 -28.68 -37.89
C MET A 219 12.58 -29.69 -38.11
N LYS A 220 13.68 -29.57 -37.36
CA LYS A 220 14.80 -30.53 -37.44
C LYS A 220 14.42 -31.94 -37.00
N LEU A 221 13.53 -32.06 -36.00
CA LEU A 221 12.99 -33.35 -35.57
C LEU A 221 12.09 -33.96 -36.65
N LEU A 222 11.22 -33.16 -37.27
CA LEU A 222 10.36 -33.60 -38.37
C LEU A 222 11.16 -34.06 -39.60
N LEU A 223 12.29 -33.40 -39.88
CA LEU A 223 13.21 -33.77 -40.95
C LEU A 223 14.12 -34.97 -40.60
N GLY A 224 14.16 -35.39 -39.33
CA GLY A 224 15.02 -36.47 -38.85
C GLY A 224 16.51 -36.11 -38.76
N GLU A 225 16.85 -34.83 -38.72
CA GLU A 225 18.23 -34.36 -38.56
C GLU A 225 18.75 -34.51 -37.13
N VAL A 226 17.83 -34.55 -36.17
CA VAL A 226 18.09 -34.66 -34.73
C VAL A 226 17.41 -35.92 -34.21
N GLU A 227 18.06 -36.60 -33.27
CA GLU A 227 17.50 -37.80 -32.63
C GLU A 227 16.19 -37.48 -31.89
N ASP A 228 15.18 -38.31 -32.11
CA ASP A 228 13.91 -38.22 -31.39
C ASP A 228 14.07 -38.80 -29.97
N ASN A 229 14.35 -37.92 -29.02
CA ASN A 229 14.47 -38.24 -27.60
C ASN A 229 13.59 -37.29 -26.75
N ASP A 230 13.28 -37.70 -25.51
CA ASP A 230 12.41 -36.93 -24.61
C ASP A 230 12.90 -35.48 -24.40
N TYR A 231 14.22 -35.28 -24.40
CA TYR A 231 14.83 -33.96 -24.28
C TYR A 231 14.53 -33.07 -25.48
N ASN A 232 14.72 -33.56 -26.70
CA ASN A 232 14.49 -32.82 -27.93
C ASN A 232 12.99 -32.60 -28.16
N GLN A 233 12.13 -33.58 -27.83
CA GLN A 233 10.67 -33.38 -27.83
C GLN A 233 10.20 -32.33 -26.82
N ARG A 234 10.87 -32.22 -25.67
CA ARG A 234 10.62 -31.14 -24.73
C ARG A 234 11.09 -29.81 -25.30
N MET A 235 12.29 -29.77 -25.86
CA MET A 235 12.93 -28.55 -26.37
C MET A 235 12.31 -28.07 -27.69
N SER A 236 11.59 -28.90 -28.43
CA SER A 236 10.83 -28.49 -29.62
C SER A 236 9.64 -27.59 -29.29
N LYS A 237 9.31 -27.46 -28.00
CA LYS A 237 8.32 -26.51 -27.50
C LYS A 237 9.02 -25.34 -26.79
N PRO A 238 8.43 -24.13 -26.81
CA PRO A 238 8.93 -23.00 -26.06
C PRO A 238 9.01 -23.33 -24.56
N GLN A 239 10.19 -23.15 -23.95
CA GLN A 239 10.39 -23.43 -22.53
C GLN A 239 9.79 -22.36 -21.63
N PHE A 240 9.59 -21.14 -22.16
CA PHE A 240 8.95 -20.05 -21.45
C PHE A 240 8.16 -19.16 -22.40
N ARG A 241 7.18 -18.46 -21.83
CA ARG A 241 6.49 -17.32 -22.43
C ARG A 241 6.23 -16.30 -21.34
N ILE A 242 6.92 -15.17 -21.39
CA ILE A 242 6.86 -14.09 -20.40
C ILE A 242 5.56 -13.30 -20.56
N VAL A 243 5.17 -13.02 -21.80
CA VAL A 243 4.02 -12.19 -22.17
C VAL A 243 3.02 -13.02 -22.98
N SER A 244 1.97 -13.45 -22.31
CA SER A 244 0.76 -13.98 -22.97
C SER A 244 -0.16 -12.83 -23.45
N PRO A 245 -1.07 -13.08 -24.40
CA PRO A 245 -2.06 -12.09 -24.84
C PRO A 245 -2.90 -11.52 -23.69
N GLU A 246 -3.29 -12.35 -22.72
CA GLU A 246 -4.00 -11.92 -21.51
C GLU A 246 -3.17 -10.93 -20.69
N GLN A 247 -1.91 -11.26 -20.41
CA GLN A 247 -0.99 -10.39 -19.68
C GLN A 247 -0.71 -9.09 -20.44
N LEU A 248 -0.59 -9.15 -21.77
CA LEU A 248 -0.40 -7.96 -22.59
C LEU A 248 -1.58 -7.00 -22.47
N LEU A 249 -2.81 -7.51 -22.61
CA LEU A 249 -4.00 -6.67 -22.47
C LEU A 249 -4.12 -6.12 -21.04
N HIS A 250 -3.68 -6.89 -20.03
CA HIS A 250 -3.57 -6.39 -18.65
C HIS A 250 -2.58 -5.23 -18.50
N VAL A 251 -1.43 -5.29 -19.20
CA VAL A 251 -0.45 -4.21 -19.23
C VAL A 251 -1.03 -2.99 -19.95
N SER A 252 -1.64 -3.18 -21.12
CA SER A 252 -2.31 -2.11 -21.87
C SER A 252 -3.37 -1.43 -21.00
N TRP A 253 -4.23 -2.22 -20.37
CA TRP A 253 -5.25 -1.76 -19.44
C TRP A 253 -4.66 -0.84 -18.36
N LEU A 254 -3.62 -1.27 -17.66
CA LEU A 254 -3.01 -0.49 -16.59
C LEU A 254 -2.33 0.79 -17.08
N TRP A 255 -1.71 0.75 -18.27
CA TRP A 255 -1.05 1.91 -18.86
C TRP A 255 -2.07 2.96 -19.30
N ASP A 256 -3.14 2.53 -19.97
CA ASP A 256 -4.20 3.42 -20.44
C ASP A 256 -4.99 4.01 -19.27
N PHE A 257 -5.28 3.19 -18.26
CA PHE A 257 -5.96 3.61 -17.06
C PHE A 257 -5.24 4.67 -16.24
N HIS A 258 -3.90 4.68 -16.30
CA HIS A 258 -3.08 5.72 -15.69
C HIS A 258 -2.70 6.85 -16.64
N CYS A 259 -3.18 6.82 -17.89
CA CYS A 259 -2.71 7.69 -18.98
C CYS A 259 -1.17 7.77 -18.97
N PHE A 260 -0.52 6.62 -18.81
CA PHE A 260 0.93 6.55 -18.59
C PHE A 260 1.69 6.96 -19.85
N HIS A 261 1.17 6.57 -21.01
CA HIS A 261 1.54 7.09 -22.33
C HIS A 261 0.54 8.17 -22.78
N SER A 262 0.96 9.04 -23.69
CA SER A 262 0.11 10.08 -24.30
C SER A 262 -0.94 9.49 -25.24
N THR A 263 -0.57 8.41 -25.93
CA THR A 263 -1.41 7.62 -26.84
C THR A 263 -1.94 6.37 -26.14
N PRO A 264 -3.14 5.89 -26.51
CA PRO A 264 -3.65 4.61 -26.02
C PRO A 264 -2.99 3.42 -26.71
N PHE A 265 -3.11 2.22 -26.12
CA PHE A 265 -2.72 0.93 -26.70
C PHE A 265 -1.24 0.75 -27.06
N GLN A 266 -0.35 1.55 -26.47
CA GLN A 266 1.10 1.46 -26.71
C GLN A 266 1.67 0.05 -26.48
N ALA A 267 1.12 -0.70 -25.52
CA ALA A 267 1.54 -2.06 -25.24
C ALA A 267 1.22 -3.02 -26.41
N ILE A 268 0.02 -2.91 -27.00
CA ILE A 268 -0.40 -3.73 -28.14
C ILE A 268 0.45 -3.42 -29.37
N GLU A 269 0.74 -2.12 -29.61
CA GLU A 269 1.63 -1.69 -30.68
C GLU A 269 3.02 -2.33 -30.57
N ILE A 270 3.62 -2.30 -29.38
CA ILE A 270 4.93 -2.90 -29.13
C ILE A 270 4.89 -4.40 -29.39
N TYR A 271 3.87 -5.09 -28.91
CA TYR A 271 3.72 -6.52 -29.10
C TYR A 271 3.60 -6.89 -30.58
N ARG A 272 2.68 -6.24 -31.33
CA ARG A 272 2.51 -6.49 -32.77
C ARG A 272 3.79 -6.17 -33.55
N SER A 273 4.48 -5.07 -33.21
CA SER A 273 5.74 -4.73 -33.88
C SER A 273 6.81 -5.83 -33.75
N VAL A 274 6.82 -6.56 -32.63
CA VAL A 274 7.78 -7.67 -32.44
C VAL A 274 7.32 -8.92 -33.19
N TRP A 275 6.04 -9.30 -33.06
CA TRP A 275 5.53 -10.56 -33.59
C TRP A 275 5.15 -10.54 -35.08
N GLU A 276 4.71 -9.40 -35.62
CA GLU A 276 4.34 -9.26 -37.05
C GLU A 276 5.49 -8.72 -37.88
N ASP A 277 6.13 -7.63 -37.43
CA ASP A 277 7.17 -6.96 -38.21
C ASP A 277 8.59 -7.52 -37.93
N GLY A 278 8.75 -8.36 -36.91
CA GLY A 278 10.05 -8.87 -36.49
C GLY A 278 10.97 -7.80 -35.88
N ASN A 279 10.43 -6.69 -35.36
CA ASN A 279 11.20 -5.61 -34.71
C ASN A 279 11.69 -6.01 -33.32
N ILE A 280 12.60 -6.97 -33.28
CA ILE A 280 13.21 -7.50 -32.06
C ILE A 280 14.27 -6.56 -31.50
N GLU A 281 14.35 -6.51 -30.17
CA GLU A 281 15.42 -5.84 -29.44
C GLU A 281 16.05 -6.85 -28.46
N LEU A 282 17.36 -7.07 -28.57
CA LEU A 282 18.13 -7.92 -27.66
C LEU A 282 19.21 -7.08 -26.96
N LEU A 283 19.45 -7.40 -25.69
CA LEU A 283 20.43 -6.69 -24.88
C LEU A 283 21.86 -7.07 -25.30
N THR A 284 22.72 -6.06 -25.46
CA THR A 284 24.14 -6.25 -25.73
C THR A 284 24.94 -6.31 -24.43
N GLU A 285 26.14 -6.90 -24.46
CA GLU A 285 26.98 -7.00 -23.27
C GLU A 285 27.36 -5.61 -22.71
N ASP A 286 27.58 -4.61 -23.56
CA ASP A 286 27.95 -3.24 -23.15
C ASP A 286 26.92 -2.60 -22.21
N GLU A 287 25.63 -2.80 -22.47
CA GLU A 287 24.54 -2.29 -21.63
C GLU A 287 24.47 -2.98 -20.27
N LEU A 288 25.08 -4.17 -20.14
CA LEU A 288 25.05 -5.02 -18.94
C LEU A 288 26.32 -4.90 -18.09
N ILE A 289 27.35 -4.19 -18.56
CA ILE A 289 28.66 -4.11 -17.90
C ILE A 289 28.75 -2.95 -16.90
N THR A 290 28.09 -1.81 -17.17
CA THR A 290 28.33 -0.58 -16.39
C THR A 290 27.20 -0.33 -15.37
N PRO A 291 27.30 -0.79 -14.11
CA PRO A 291 26.29 -0.53 -13.10
C PRO A 291 26.22 0.97 -12.77
N VAL A 292 25.00 1.50 -12.70
CA VAL A 292 24.80 2.89 -12.25
C VAL A 292 25.15 2.99 -10.77
N PRO A 293 26.08 3.88 -10.35
CA PRO A 293 26.48 3.98 -8.96
C PRO A 293 25.34 4.48 -8.08
N ALA A 294 25.29 4.01 -6.84
CA ALA A 294 24.29 4.43 -5.86
C ALA A 294 24.50 5.91 -5.49
N THR A 295 23.59 6.76 -5.96
CA THR A 295 23.57 8.20 -5.66
C THR A 295 22.40 8.54 -4.75
N LYS A 296 22.42 9.72 -4.13
CA LYS A 296 21.28 10.19 -3.33
C LYS A 296 20.12 10.54 -4.25
N ILE A 297 18.90 10.20 -3.81
CA ILE A 297 17.67 10.54 -4.53
C ILE A 297 17.63 12.07 -4.76
N PRO A 298 17.30 12.55 -5.97
CA PRO A 298 17.14 13.96 -6.26
C PRO A 298 16.16 14.67 -5.30
N GLN A 299 16.36 15.98 -5.14
CA GLN A 299 15.56 16.80 -4.25
C GLN A 299 14.10 16.88 -4.72
N GLU A 300 13.15 16.87 -3.78
CA GLU A 300 11.72 16.87 -4.07
C GLU A 300 11.18 18.29 -4.28
N PHE A 301 10.22 18.39 -5.21
CA PHE A 301 9.42 19.59 -5.45
C PHE A 301 7.94 19.30 -5.23
N TRP A 302 7.15 20.34 -5.00
CA TRP A 302 5.73 20.21 -4.70
C TRP A 302 4.92 20.89 -5.80
N LEU A 303 4.15 20.09 -6.55
CA LEU A 303 3.28 20.59 -7.62
C LEU A 303 1.86 20.72 -7.09
N LYS A 304 1.20 21.84 -7.33
CA LYS A 304 -0.21 22.02 -6.97
C LYS A 304 -1.13 21.42 -8.03
N ILE A 305 -2.14 20.66 -7.60
CA ILE A 305 -3.22 20.23 -8.48
C ILE A 305 -4.31 21.32 -8.49
N PRO A 306 -4.80 21.74 -9.66
CA PRO A 306 -5.95 22.63 -9.71
C PRO A 306 -7.21 21.92 -9.17
N ASP A 307 -8.08 22.66 -8.49
CA ASP A 307 -9.30 22.17 -7.81
C ASP A 307 -9.09 21.29 -6.57
N LEU A 308 -7.84 21.05 -6.14
CA LEU A 308 -7.47 20.32 -4.91
C LEU A 308 -7.96 18.84 -4.85
N LYS A 309 -8.59 18.33 -5.91
CA LYS A 309 -9.08 16.95 -6.08
C LYS A 309 -8.66 16.40 -7.45
N TRP A 310 -8.70 15.07 -7.61
CA TRP A 310 -8.41 14.42 -8.90
C TRP A 310 -9.57 14.52 -9.89
N GLY A 311 -10.80 14.30 -9.41
CA GLY A 311 -11.99 14.33 -10.25
C GLY A 311 -12.46 15.75 -10.55
N SER A 312 -13.01 15.94 -11.74
CA SER A 312 -13.74 17.14 -12.13
C SER A 312 -15.24 16.95 -11.91
N ASP A 313 -16.04 18.00 -12.13
CA ASP A 313 -17.50 17.87 -12.21
C ASP A 313 -17.97 17.76 -13.67
N GLU A 314 -17.06 17.40 -14.58
CA GLU A 314 -17.35 17.17 -16.00
C GLU A 314 -18.09 15.84 -16.21
N LEU A 315 -18.90 15.75 -17.27
CA LEU A 315 -19.66 14.53 -17.57
C LEU A 315 -18.79 13.32 -17.95
N THR A 316 -17.55 13.53 -18.41
CA THR A 316 -16.61 12.49 -18.84
C THR A 316 -15.56 12.14 -17.77
N ASP A 317 -15.84 12.49 -16.51
CA ASP A 317 -14.91 12.33 -15.40
C ASP A 317 -14.70 10.86 -15.01
N GLY A 318 -13.44 10.44 -14.95
CA GLY A 318 -13.03 9.07 -14.64
C GLY A 318 -13.62 8.03 -15.60
N LEU A 319 -14.27 7.02 -15.02
CA LEU A 319 -14.94 5.94 -15.77
C LEU A 319 -16.40 6.28 -16.15
N SER A 320 -16.77 7.55 -16.21
CA SER A 320 -18.11 7.96 -16.62
C SER A 320 -18.23 7.93 -18.14
N ASP A 321 -19.26 7.24 -18.66
CA ASP A 321 -19.58 7.20 -20.09
C ASP A 321 -20.96 7.84 -20.34
N PRO A 322 -21.02 9.17 -20.50
CA PRO A 322 -22.28 9.86 -20.71
C PRO A 322 -22.90 9.48 -22.07
N MET A 323 -22.09 9.15 -23.08
CA MET A 323 -22.57 8.83 -24.42
C MET A 323 -23.36 7.52 -24.42
N LEU A 324 -22.85 6.49 -23.73
CA LEU A 324 -23.57 5.23 -23.61
C LEU A 324 -24.89 5.40 -22.84
N SER A 325 -24.87 6.16 -21.75
CA SER A 325 -26.09 6.43 -20.97
C SER A 325 -27.15 7.20 -21.77
N ALA A 326 -26.73 8.06 -22.72
CA ALA A 326 -27.62 8.85 -23.55
C ALA A 326 -28.22 8.08 -24.74
N THR A 327 -27.58 6.99 -25.16
CA THR A 327 -28.02 6.18 -26.31
C THR A 327 -29.03 5.10 -25.92
N TYR A 328 -29.11 4.72 -24.65
CA TYR A 328 -30.07 3.75 -24.12
C TYR A 328 -31.30 4.43 -23.52
N PHE A 329 -32.49 3.85 -23.73
CA PHE A 329 -33.70 4.26 -23.03
C PHE A 329 -33.55 3.92 -21.54
N ASP A 330 -33.73 4.90 -20.66
CA ASP A 330 -33.41 4.80 -19.23
C ASP A 330 -31.98 4.31 -18.93
N GLY A 331 -31.01 4.68 -19.77
CA GLY A 331 -29.63 4.18 -19.71
C GLY A 331 -28.88 4.46 -18.40
N GLN A 332 -29.35 5.40 -17.57
CA GLN A 332 -28.80 5.66 -16.23
C GLN A 332 -29.22 4.59 -15.20
N ASP A 333 -30.33 3.90 -15.44
CA ASP A 333 -30.89 2.86 -14.57
C ASP A 333 -30.73 1.44 -15.13
N ASP A 334 -30.34 1.30 -16.41
CA ASP A 334 -29.99 0.02 -17.02
C ASP A 334 -28.54 -0.39 -16.71
N ARG A 335 -28.37 -1.56 -16.10
CA ARG A 335 -27.07 -2.18 -15.81
C ARG A 335 -26.18 -2.42 -17.03
N ARG A 336 -26.78 -2.54 -18.22
CA ARG A 336 -26.03 -2.73 -19.48
C ARG A 336 -25.38 -1.45 -19.98
N ALA A 337 -25.90 -0.30 -19.57
CA ALA A 337 -25.44 1.01 -20.00
C ALA A 337 -24.69 1.76 -18.89
N ALA A 338 -25.05 1.53 -17.63
CA ALA A 338 -24.48 2.24 -16.49
C ALA A 338 -24.38 1.39 -15.22
N THR A 339 -23.38 1.71 -14.40
CA THR A 339 -23.24 1.18 -13.03
C THR A 339 -23.23 2.32 -12.03
N ASN A 340 -24.13 2.26 -11.04
CA ASN A 340 -24.21 3.24 -9.97
C ASN A 340 -23.19 2.93 -8.86
N LEU A 341 -22.35 3.91 -8.56
CA LEU A 341 -21.23 3.79 -7.63
C LEU A 341 -21.35 4.85 -6.53
N ARG A 342 -21.04 4.47 -5.29
CA ARG A 342 -20.89 5.42 -4.18
C ARG A 342 -19.42 5.69 -3.94
N THR A 343 -18.96 6.87 -4.31
CA THR A 343 -17.61 7.36 -4.02
C THR A 343 -17.61 8.20 -2.74
N HIS A 344 -16.42 8.62 -2.30
CA HIS A 344 -16.29 9.57 -1.19
C HIS A 344 -16.95 10.92 -1.51
N ASP A 345 -16.96 11.30 -2.79
CA ASP A 345 -17.45 12.60 -3.26
C ASP A 345 -18.96 12.58 -3.59
N GLY A 346 -19.60 11.41 -3.53
CA GLY A 346 -21.04 11.27 -3.71
C GLY A 346 -21.45 10.02 -4.48
N HIS A 347 -22.70 10.01 -4.95
CA HIS A 347 -23.14 9.02 -5.93
C HIS A 347 -22.69 9.45 -7.32
N ARG A 348 -22.09 8.52 -8.06
CA ARG A 348 -21.63 8.72 -9.44
C ARG A 348 -22.11 7.56 -10.31
N THR A 349 -22.42 7.85 -11.57
CA THR A 349 -22.79 6.86 -12.58
C THR A 349 -21.58 6.62 -13.49
N ILE A 350 -21.12 5.38 -13.57
CA ILE A 350 -20.01 4.98 -14.45
C ILE A 350 -20.50 4.07 -15.58
N GLY A 351 -19.65 3.82 -16.58
CA GLY A 351 -19.93 2.84 -17.63
C GLY A 351 -20.19 1.42 -17.10
N PRO A 352 -20.64 0.49 -17.95
CA PRO A 352 -20.90 -0.89 -17.55
C PRO A 352 -19.60 -1.57 -17.10
N VAL A 353 -19.65 -2.26 -15.96
CA VAL A 353 -18.51 -2.99 -15.41
C VAL A 353 -18.94 -4.39 -15.07
N GLU A 354 -18.33 -5.37 -15.73
CA GLU A 354 -18.45 -6.76 -15.33
C GLU A 354 -17.61 -7.04 -14.08
N THR A 355 -18.16 -7.85 -13.17
CA THR A 355 -17.54 -8.08 -11.87
C THR A 355 -17.10 -9.52 -11.64
N ALA A 356 -15.89 -9.68 -11.11
CA ALA A 356 -15.29 -10.97 -10.77
C ALA A 356 -14.66 -10.95 -9.37
N LYS A 357 -14.22 -12.12 -8.86
CA LYS A 357 -13.55 -12.20 -7.53
C LYS A 357 -12.16 -11.57 -7.53
N GLN A 358 -11.50 -11.56 -8.69
CA GLN A 358 -10.19 -10.96 -8.94
C GLN A 358 -10.26 -10.16 -10.24
N LEU A 359 -9.26 -9.30 -10.49
CA LEU A 359 -9.13 -8.66 -11.80
C LEU A 359 -8.75 -9.75 -12.81
N THR A 360 -9.67 -10.07 -13.72
CA THR A 360 -9.50 -11.14 -14.71
C THR A 360 -9.69 -10.58 -16.11
N ILE A 361 -8.95 -11.15 -17.05
CA ILE A 361 -9.03 -10.83 -18.47
C ILE A 361 -9.37 -12.10 -19.22
N ASP A 362 -10.32 -12.02 -20.14
CA ASP A 362 -10.64 -13.14 -21.02
C ASP A 362 -9.54 -13.29 -22.09
N GLY A 363 -8.85 -14.43 -22.09
CA GLY A 363 -7.69 -14.67 -22.95
C GLY A 363 -8.03 -14.80 -24.44
N ASP A 364 -9.17 -15.41 -24.78
CA ASP A 364 -9.59 -15.62 -26.16
C ASP A 364 -10.00 -14.29 -26.79
N VAL A 365 -10.78 -13.51 -26.03
CA VAL A 365 -11.17 -12.16 -26.43
C VAL A 365 -9.95 -11.24 -26.49
N ALA A 366 -9.01 -11.34 -25.55
CA ALA A 366 -7.78 -10.55 -25.60
C ALA A 366 -6.98 -10.82 -26.88
N SER A 367 -6.83 -12.10 -27.25
CA SER A 367 -6.17 -12.49 -28.50
C SER A 367 -6.89 -11.88 -29.71
N TRP A 368 -8.22 -12.01 -29.79
CA TRP A 368 -9.00 -11.41 -30.87
C TRP A 368 -8.83 -9.88 -30.94
N ILE A 369 -8.83 -9.19 -29.78
CA ILE A 369 -8.64 -7.74 -29.74
C ILE A 369 -7.27 -7.33 -30.29
N ILE A 370 -6.21 -8.07 -29.92
CA ILE A 370 -4.84 -7.77 -30.32
C ILE A 370 -4.67 -7.96 -31.83
N TRP A 371 -5.17 -9.07 -32.39
CA TRP A 371 -4.88 -9.45 -33.76
C TRP A 371 -5.87 -8.89 -34.79
N GLU A 372 -7.16 -8.83 -34.45
CA GLU A 372 -8.21 -8.49 -35.41
C GLU A 372 -8.74 -7.06 -35.21
N GLU A 373 -9.01 -6.67 -33.96
CA GLU A 373 -9.70 -5.41 -33.65
C GLU A 373 -8.76 -4.20 -33.56
N TYR A 374 -7.48 -4.44 -33.27
CA TYR A 374 -6.52 -3.37 -32.98
C TYR A 374 -6.33 -2.39 -34.14
N ASP A 375 -6.38 -2.84 -35.40
CA ASP A 375 -6.17 -1.95 -36.55
C ASP A 375 -7.22 -0.83 -36.60
N ARG A 376 -8.49 -1.16 -36.36
CA ARG A 376 -9.58 -0.16 -36.25
C ARG A 376 -9.36 0.79 -35.07
N MET A 377 -8.96 0.24 -33.92
CA MET A 377 -8.69 1.03 -32.70
C MET A 377 -7.52 1.99 -32.88
N ARG A 378 -6.46 1.55 -33.57
CA ARG A 378 -5.29 2.36 -33.89
C ARG A 378 -5.66 3.54 -34.78
N GLU A 379 -6.45 3.32 -35.82
CA GLU A 379 -6.92 4.41 -36.71
C GLU A 379 -7.71 5.48 -35.94
N SER A 380 -8.62 5.07 -35.07
CA SER A 380 -9.40 6.00 -34.23
C SER A 380 -8.52 6.73 -33.19
N ALA A 381 -7.51 6.05 -32.63
CA ALA A 381 -6.54 6.68 -31.75
C ALA A 381 -5.67 7.71 -32.49
N GLN A 382 -5.23 7.42 -33.71
CA GLN A 382 -4.45 8.33 -34.56
C GLN A 382 -5.28 9.53 -35.04
N ALA A 383 -6.57 9.32 -35.30
CA ALA A 383 -7.52 10.40 -35.59
C ALA A 383 -7.80 11.31 -34.37
N GLY A 384 -7.35 10.92 -33.18
CA GLY A 384 -7.56 11.66 -31.92
C GLY A 384 -8.96 11.49 -31.32
N GLU A 385 -9.79 10.63 -31.89
CA GLU A 385 -11.15 10.33 -31.42
C GLU A 385 -11.11 9.48 -30.14
N MET A 386 -10.12 8.58 -30.03
CA MET A 386 -9.98 7.69 -28.89
C MET A 386 -8.87 8.16 -27.92
N THR A 387 -9.28 8.56 -26.72
CA THR A 387 -8.38 8.86 -25.59
C THR A 387 -8.05 7.60 -24.77
N ASN A 388 -7.04 7.64 -23.89
CA ASN A 388 -6.74 6.49 -23.02
C ASN A 388 -7.93 6.09 -22.14
N THR A 389 -8.73 7.06 -21.68
CA THR A 389 -9.94 6.72 -20.91
C THR A 389 -11.00 6.08 -21.80
N ALA A 390 -11.15 6.55 -23.03
CA ALA A 390 -12.08 5.93 -23.98
C ALA A 390 -11.67 4.48 -24.33
N ALA A 391 -10.36 4.22 -24.47
CA ALA A 391 -9.82 2.86 -24.64
C ALA A 391 -10.15 1.96 -23.44
N VAL A 392 -9.99 2.49 -22.22
CA VAL A 392 -10.37 1.80 -20.98
C VAL A 392 -11.88 1.54 -20.93
N LEU A 393 -12.72 2.52 -21.27
CA LEU A 393 -14.17 2.32 -21.32
C LEU A 393 -14.56 1.29 -22.39
N TYR A 394 -13.88 1.27 -23.53
CA TYR A 394 -14.09 0.28 -24.58
C TYR A 394 -13.83 -1.14 -24.08
N LEU A 395 -12.71 -1.38 -23.42
CA LEU A 395 -12.37 -2.70 -22.87
C LEU A 395 -13.35 -3.14 -21.75
N LEU A 396 -13.85 -2.21 -20.94
CA LEU A 396 -14.90 -2.53 -19.95
C LEU A 396 -16.23 -2.86 -20.62
N ARG A 397 -16.63 -2.07 -21.61
CA ARG A 397 -17.87 -2.26 -22.36
C ARG A 397 -17.88 -3.58 -23.12
N PHE A 398 -16.74 -3.98 -23.67
CA PHE A 398 -16.60 -5.27 -24.34
C PHE A 398 -16.69 -6.44 -23.36
N GLY A 399 -16.50 -6.19 -22.06
CA GLY A 399 -16.53 -7.22 -21.01
C GLY A 399 -15.25 -8.05 -20.92
N VAL A 400 -14.18 -7.67 -21.65
CA VAL A 400 -12.90 -8.39 -21.63
C VAL A 400 -12.18 -8.19 -20.30
N VAL A 401 -12.35 -7.04 -19.64
CA VAL A 401 -11.80 -6.77 -18.30
C VAL A 401 -12.91 -6.86 -17.26
N GLN A 402 -12.73 -7.73 -16.27
CA GLN A 402 -13.65 -7.90 -15.16
C GLN A 402 -13.03 -7.44 -13.85
N ILE A 403 -13.71 -6.55 -13.11
CA ILE A 403 -13.16 -5.87 -11.93
C ILE A 403 -13.75 -6.44 -10.64
N THR A 404 -12.99 -6.44 -9.54
CA THR A 404 -13.57 -6.80 -8.24
C THR A 404 -14.56 -5.74 -7.74
N PRO A 405 -15.77 -6.11 -7.26
CA PRO A 405 -16.80 -5.15 -6.83
C PRO A 405 -16.29 -4.12 -5.81
N SER A 406 -15.43 -4.57 -4.90
CA SER A 406 -14.86 -3.70 -3.84
C SER A 406 -13.90 -2.63 -4.34
N LYS A 407 -13.39 -2.76 -5.57
CA LYS A 407 -12.34 -1.90 -6.14
C LYS A 407 -12.83 -0.98 -7.25
N VAL A 408 -14.09 -1.09 -7.66
CA VAL A 408 -14.66 -0.22 -8.72
C VAL A 408 -14.54 1.26 -8.34
N ALA A 409 -14.80 1.63 -7.09
CA ALA A 409 -14.63 3.02 -6.61
C ALA A 409 -13.18 3.50 -6.64
N ASP A 410 -12.25 2.67 -6.15
CA ASP A 410 -10.82 2.96 -6.21
C ASP A 410 -10.36 3.14 -7.67
N MET A 411 -10.92 2.32 -8.57
CA MET A 411 -10.58 2.35 -9.97
C MET A 411 -11.12 3.60 -10.68
N HIS A 412 -12.36 4.00 -10.42
CA HIS A 412 -12.88 5.27 -10.92
C HIS A 412 -11.97 6.46 -10.52
N MET A 413 -11.56 6.54 -9.24
CA MET A 413 -10.62 7.57 -8.76
C MET A 413 -9.25 7.51 -9.46
N MET A 414 -8.76 6.30 -9.78
CA MET A 414 -7.50 6.13 -10.48
C MET A 414 -7.57 6.59 -11.94
N ALA A 415 -8.71 6.39 -12.62
CA ALA A 415 -8.95 6.90 -13.97
C ALA A 415 -9.05 8.44 -13.98
N GLN A 416 -9.77 9.05 -13.02
CA GLN A 416 -9.82 10.52 -12.85
C GLN A 416 -8.42 11.11 -12.72
N ARG A 417 -7.56 10.46 -11.91
CA ARG A 417 -6.16 10.87 -11.76
C ARG A 417 -5.41 10.84 -13.09
N GLY A 418 -5.55 9.76 -13.87
CA GLY A 418 -4.92 9.61 -15.18
C GLY A 418 -5.36 10.70 -16.15
N GLN A 419 -6.67 10.95 -16.23
CA GLN A 419 -7.24 12.05 -17.02
C GLN A 419 -6.69 13.41 -16.61
N ARG A 420 -6.64 13.69 -15.31
CA ARG A 420 -6.13 14.96 -14.78
C ARG A 420 -4.65 15.15 -15.09
N MET A 421 -3.85 14.10 -14.96
CA MET A 421 -2.43 14.12 -15.35
C MET A 421 -2.26 14.39 -16.85
N ARG A 422 -3.10 13.79 -17.69
CA ARG A 422 -3.10 14.04 -19.14
C ARG A 422 -3.50 15.48 -19.48
N GLN A 423 -4.54 16.01 -18.85
CA GLN A 423 -4.98 17.41 -19.03
C GLN A 423 -3.87 18.40 -18.64
N MET A 424 -3.11 18.11 -17.58
CA MET A 424 -1.94 18.91 -17.18
C MET A 424 -0.69 18.65 -18.06
N GLY A 425 -0.76 17.76 -19.05
CA GLY A 425 0.38 17.39 -19.89
C GLY A 425 1.52 16.73 -19.11
N LEU A 426 1.20 15.99 -18.04
CA LEU A 426 2.17 15.26 -17.21
C LEU A 426 2.20 13.75 -17.50
N SER A 427 1.38 13.31 -18.46
CA SER A 427 1.45 11.97 -19.04
C SER A 427 2.71 11.80 -19.91
N GLY A 428 3.12 10.54 -20.13
CA GLY A 428 4.28 10.21 -20.94
C GLY A 428 5.62 10.41 -20.26
N ASP A 429 6.68 10.47 -21.06
CA ASP A 429 8.04 10.64 -20.57
C ASP A 429 8.27 12.06 -20.08
N GLN A 430 8.41 12.20 -18.76
CA GLN A 430 8.62 13.46 -18.07
C GLN A 430 9.93 13.39 -17.30
N SER A 431 10.76 14.43 -17.43
CA SER A 431 11.97 14.58 -16.63
C SER A 431 11.71 15.53 -15.45
N LEU A 432 12.44 15.35 -14.35
CA LEU A 432 12.29 16.20 -13.17
C LEU A 432 12.55 17.68 -13.50
N MET A 433 13.59 17.96 -14.28
CA MET A 433 13.92 19.32 -14.73
C MET A 433 12.92 19.84 -15.76
N GLY A 434 12.40 18.97 -16.63
CA GLY A 434 11.36 19.34 -17.59
C GLY A 434 10.10 19.85 -16.90
N ILE A 435 9.67 19.18 -15.82
CA ILE A 435 8.55 19.66 -15.00
C ILE A 435 8.92 20.94 -14.27
N TYR A 436 10.10 21.03 -13.66
CA TYR A 436 10.51 22.22 -12.89
C TYR A 436 10.57 23.51 -13.73
N CYS A 437 10.95 23.41 -15.00
CA CYS A 437 11.06 24.56 -15.91
C CYS A 437 9.72 25.02 -16.50
N ARG A 438 8.62 24.30 -16.27
CA ARG A 438 7.30 24.63 -16.82
C ARG A 438 6.68 25.82 -16.09
N SER A 439 6.39 26.88 -16.83
CA SER A 439 5.78 28.10 -16.30
C SER A 439 4.27 27.99 -16.07
N ASP A 440 3.61 27.00 -16.68
CA ASP A 440 2.18 26.74 -16.54
C ASP A 440 1.81 26.05 -15.22
N LEU A 441 2.80 25.51 -14.51
CA LEU A 441 2.61 24.72 -13.30
C LEU A 441 3.01 25.51 -12.04
N GLU A 442 2.18 25.46 -11.00
CA GLU A 442 2.52 26.05 -9.69
C GLU A 442 3.40 25.08 -8.89
N ILE A 443 4.71 25.30 -8.97
CA ILE A 443 5.73 24.46 -8.32
C ILE A 443 6.34 25.22 -7.13
N LEU A 444 6.42 24.52 -5.99
CA LEU A 444 7.01 25.02 -4.77
C LEU A 444 8.22 24.20 -4.33
N SER A 445 9.15 24.89 -3.67
CA SER A 445 10.24 24.25 -2.95
C SER A 445 9.74 23.62 -1.65
N THR A 446 10.49 22.63 -1.14
CA THR A 446 10.15 21.97 0.13
C THR A 446 10.02 22.94 1.32
N PRO A 447 10.89 23.95 1.50
CA PRO A 447 10.72 24.95 2.57
C PRO A 447 9.42 25.75 2.46
N GLU A 448 9.02 26.18 1.26
CA GLU A 448 7.79 26.93 1.02
C GLU A 448 6.56 26.09 1.31
N TYR A 449 6.53 24.84 0.82
CA TYR A 449 5.44 23.91 1.12
C TYR A 449 5.29 23.66 2.63
N ARG A 450 6.40 23.53 3.38
CA ARG A 450 6.33 23.40 4.86
C ARG A 450 5.65 24.58 5.53
N GLN A 451 5.83 25.81 5.02
CA GLN A 451 5.15 26.99 5.56
C GLN A 451 3.64 26.91 5.35
N ILE A 452 3.20 26.44 4.18
CA ILE A 452 1.78 26.22 3.85
C ILE A 452 1.18 25.18 4.79
N VAL A 453 1.85 24.03 4.97
CA VAL A 453 1.40 22.96 5.88
C VAL A 453 1.29 23.48 7.32
N GLN A 454 2.26 24.26 7.79
CA GLN A 454 2.20 24.87 9.13
C GLN A 454 1.06 25.89 9.26
N ALA A 455 0.75 26.65 8.21
CA ALA A 455 -0.38 27.58 8.21
C ALA A 455 -1.73 26.84 8.20
N GLU A 456 -1.86 25.75 7.43
CA GLU A 456 -3.03 24.88 7.46
C GLU A 456 -3.23 24.20 8.81
N TYR A 457 -2.15 23.67 9.40
CA TYR A 457 -2.21 23.08 10.72
C TYR A 457 -2.69 24.08 11.77
N ARG A 458 -2.13 25.31 11.77
CA ARG A 458 -2.58 26.39 12.67
C ARG A 458 -4.05 26.78 12.43
N ARG A 459 -4.51 26.85 11.18
CA ARG A 459 -5.93 27.10 10.87
C ARG A 459 -6.83 25.98 11.41
N HIS A 460 -6.43 24.74 11.22
CA HIS A 460 -7.16 23.57 11.72
C HIS A 460 -7.21 23.58 13.26
N GLU A 461 -6.09 23.82 13.92
CA GLU A 461 -6.00 23.98 15.38
C GLU A 461 -6.92 25.10 15.90
N LEU A 462 -6.90 26.27 15.26
CA LEU A 462 -7.80 27.39 15.61
C LEU A 462 -9.28 27.05 15.42
N ARG A 463 -9.65 26.30 14.36
CA ARG A 463 -11.04 25.85 14.16
C ARG A 463 -11.49 24.89 15.26
N HIS A 464 -10.64 23.92 15.65
CA HIS A 464 -10.95 23.01 16.76
C HIS A 464 -11.03 23.75 18.10
N LEU A 465 -10.17 24.74 18.34
CA LEU A 465 -10.26 25.63 19.50
C LEU A 465 -11.54 26.47 19.49
N ALA A 466 -11.98 26.96 18.32
CA ALA A 466 -13.23 27.71 18.18
C ALA A 466 -14.46 26.82 18.45
N LEU A 467 -14.50 25.61 17.91
CA LEU A 467 -15.51 24.59 18.20
C LEU A 467 -15.53 24.24 19.69
N ALA A 468 -14.36 24.05 20.30
CA ALA A 468 -14.26 23.80 21.75
C ALA A 468 -14.78 24.99 22.58
N ARG A 469 -14.49 26.24 22.17
CA ARG A 469 -15.04 27.45 22.82
C ARG A 469 -16.56 27.56 22.65
N GLN A 470 -17.08 27.23 21.47
CA GLN A 470 -18.52 27.23 21.19
C GLN A 470 -19.24 26.18 22.05
N MET A 471 -18.71 24.96 22.12
CA MET A 471 -19.24 23.92 23.01
C MET A 471 -19.18 24.36 24.46
N ARG A 472 -18.09 24.97 24.92
CA ARG A 472 -17.96 25.48 26.29
C ARG A 472 -19.00 26.55 26.60
N ARG A 473 -19.26 27.46 25.66
CA ARG A 473 -20.30 28.49 25.78
C ARG A 473 -21.70 27.89 25.89
N LEU A 474 -22.01 26.89 25.05
CA LEU A 474 -23.29 26.17 25.11
C LEU A 474 -23.47 25.40 26.43
N CYS A 475 -22.40 24.77 26.94
CA CYS A 475 -22.42 24.13 28.27
C CYS A 475 -22.70 25.13 29.39
N TRP A 476 -22.11 26.34 29.34
CA TRP A 476 -22.37 27.38 30.33
C TRP A 476 -23.80 27.88 30.29
N ILE A 477 -24.35 28.12 29.09
CA ILE A 477 -25.75 28.53 28.91
C ILE A 477 -26.69 27.47 29.49
N SER A 478 -26.47 26.19 29.17
CA SER A 478 -27.24 25.06 29.72
C SER A 478 -27.16 25.00 31.25
N PHE A 479 -25.97 25.15 31.82
CA PHE A 479 -25.78 25.16 33.28
C PHE A 479 -26.51 26.32 33.96
N THR A 480 -26.42 27.53 33.40
CA THR A 480 -27.14 28.69 33.94
C THR A 480 -28.65 28.51 33.89
N LEU A 481 -29.18 27.96 32.79
CA LEU A 481 -30.60 27.69 32.65
C LEU A 481 -31.08 26.63 33.66
N ASP A 482 -30.34 25.54 33.83
CA ASP A 482 -30.66 24.49 34.81
C ASP A 482 -30.57 25.00 36.26
N TYR A 483 -29.61 25.87 36.59
CA TYR A 483 -29.51 26.49 37.91
C TYR A 483 -30.70 27.41 38.20
N HIS A 484 -31.09 28.25 37.24
CA HIS A 484 -32.24 29.15 37.39
C HIS A 484 -33.56 28.38 37.47
N ARG A 485 -33.68 27.26 36.73
CA ARG A 485 -34.80 26.31 36.79
C ARG A 485 -34.92 25.62 38.15
N GLN A 486 -33.82 25.06 38.68
CA GLN A 486 -33.84 24.35 39.96
C GLN A 486 -34.13 25.26 41.15
N ASN A 487 -33.71 26.52 41.08
CA ASN A 487 -33.92 27.52 42.14
C ASN A 487 -35.17 28.39 41.92
N ASN A 488 -35.95 28.13 40.87
CA ASN A 488 -37.20 28.81 40.53
C ASN A 488 -37.12 30.35 40.59
N THR A 489 -36.05 30.90 40.02
CA THR A 489 -35.79 32.35 40.04
C THR A 489 -36.72 33.10 39.07
N ALA A 490 -36.97 34.41 39.29
CA ALA A 490 -37.78 35.24 38.38
C ALA A 490 -37.29 35.21 36.91
N PHE A 491 -35.97 35.13 36.70
CA PHE A 491 -35.38 34.94 35.37
C PHE A 491 -35.81 33.62 34.70
N TRP A 492 -35.95 32.54 35.47
CA TRP A 492 -36.48 31.28 34.93
C TRP A 492 -37.96 31.39 34.58
N ALA A 493 -38.77 32.11 35.37
CA ALA A 493 -40.18 32.33 35.04
C ALA A 493 -40.36 33.10 33.72
N ASP A 494 -39.51 34.10 33.45
CA ASP A 494 -39.49 34.82 32.17
C ASP A 494 -39.02 33.93 31.02
N VAL A 495 -37.97 33.13 31.22
CA VAL A 495 -37.46 32.17 30.22
C VAL A 495 -38.48 31.06 29.96
N GLU A 496 -39.17 30.57 30.98
CA GLU A 496 -40.24 29.57 30.87
C GLU A 496 -41.44 30.14 30.11
N HIS A 497 -41.81 31.41 30.35
CA HIS A 497 -42.83 32.10 29.56
C HIS A 497 -42.42 32.24 28.09
N VAL A 498 -41.17 32.61 27.79
CA VAL A 498 -40.65 32.70 26.41
C VAL A 498 -40.58 31.33 25.75
N LEU A 499 -40.09 30.30 26.45
CA LEU A 499 -40.02 28.92 25.95
C LEU A 499 -41.40 28.31 25.76
N PHE A 500 -42.39 28.69 26.56
CA PHE A 500 -43.78 28.24 26.40
C PHE A 500 -44.44 28.89 25.18
N VAL A 501 -44.21 30.19 24.96
CA VAL A 501 -44.64 30.91 23.75
C VAL A 501 -43.92 30.35 22.51
N GLU A 502 -42.62 30.07 22.61
CA GLU A 502 -41.85 29.43 21.55
C GLU A 502 -42.30 27.99 21.30
N GLN A 503 -42.62 27.20 22.33
CA GLN A 503 -43.18 25.85 22.18
C GLN A 503 -44.57 25.86 21.54
N GLU A 504 -45.42 26.87 21.77
CA GLU A 504 -46.68 27.01 21.04
C GLU A 504 -46.45 27.34 19.55
N THR A 505 -45.39 28.11 19.23
CA THR A 505 -44.99 28.39 17.84
C THR A 505 -44.25 27.22 17.18
N GLU A 506 -43.41 26.51 17.93
CA GLU A 506 -42.66 25.34 17.49
C GLU A 506 -43.58 24.12 17.42
N ALA A 507 -44.61 23.94 18.25
CA ALA A 507 -45.59 22.88 18.07
C ALA A 507 -46.40 23.05 16.78
N ARG A 508 -46.55 24.29 16.30
CA ARG A 508 -47.09 24.60 14.95
C ARG A 508 -46.09 24.30 13.84
N GLU A 509 -44.78 24.35 14.09
CA GLU A 509 -43.71 24.07 13.11
C GLU A 509 -43.12 22.64 13.16
N GLN A 510 -43.16 21.96 14.30
CA GLN A 510 -42.64 20.62 14.60
C GLN A 510 -43.51 19.50 14.01
N ALA A 511 -44.70 19.84 13.50
CA ALA A 511 -45.37 19.00 12.52
C ALA A 511 -44.56 18.80 11.22
N LYS A 512 -43.40 19.48 11.05
CA LYS A 512 -42.59 19.41 9.82
C LYS A 512 -41.15 18.89 9.94
N ARG A 513 -40.49 18.77 11.10
CA ARG A 513 -39.08 18.30 11.14
C ARG A 513 -38.67 17.56 12.42
N ILE A 514 -38.10 16.35 12.26
CA ILE A 514 -37.52 15.50 13.31
C ILE A 514 -35.99 15.46 13.14
N GLY A 515 -35.22 15.69 14.22
CA GLY A 515 -33.81 15.31 14.28
C GLY A 515 -32.93 16.13 15.23
N PHE A 516 -33.09 16.01 16.56
CA PHE A 516 -32.21 16.70 17.52
C PHE A 516 -32.06 15.98 18.90
N ASP A 517 -32.01 14.65 18.93
CA ASP A 517 -32.12 13.87 20.20
C ASP A 517 -30.79 13.37 20.82
N LEU A 518 -29.63 13.63 20.20
CA LEU A 518 -28.33 13.13 20.72
C LEU A 518 -27.60 14.13 21.65
N GLU A 519 -27.73 15.43 21.40
CA GLU A 519 -27.04 16.48 22.17
C GLU A 519 -27.62 16.66 23.58
N CYS A 520 -28.93 16.45 23.77
CA CYS A 520 -29.59 16.58 25.07
C CYS A 520 -29.11 15.54 26.10
N ARG A 521 -28.67 14.35 25.65
CA ARG A 521 -28.36 13.25 26.58
C ARG A 521 -26.98 13.36 27.22
N LEU A 522 -26.04 14.11 26.62
CA LEU A 522 -24.69 14.30 27.17
C LEU A 522 -24.61 15.46 28.17
N SER A 523 -25.38 16.51 27.93
CA SER A 523 -25.49 17.70 28.80
C SER A 523 -26.11 17.35 30.15
N SER A 524 -27.12 16.48 30.20
CA SER A 524 -27.72 16.00 31.46
C SER A 524 -26.73 15.23 32.34
N VAL A 525 -25.80 14.47 31.72
CA VAL A 525 -24.82 13.63 32.45
C VAL A 525 -23.73 14.48 33.12
N ILE A 526 -23.37 15.62 32.51
CA ILE A 526 -22.38 16.56 33.05
C ILE A 526 -23.00 17.41 34.17
N ALA A 527 -24.26 17.83 34.00
CA ALA A 527 -24.99 18.63 34.99
C ALA A 527 -25.13 17.91 36.34
N VAL A 528 -25.44 16.60 36.34
CA VAL A 528 -25.58 15.81 37.58
C VAL A 528 -24.23 15.58 38.29
N ARG A 529 -23.10 15.59 37.57
CA ARG A 529 -21.76 15.45 38.19
C ARG A 529 -21.30 16.70 38.91
N VAL A 530 -21.67 17.88 38.40
CA VAL A 530 -21.39 19.16 39.07
C VAL A 530 -22.23 19.30 40.34
N ALA A 531 -23.49 18.85 40.30
CA ALA A 531 -24.37 18.79 41.49
C ALA A 531 -23.85 17.85 42.61
N ARG A 532 -22.94 16.93 42.28
CA ARG A 532 -22.35 15.97 43.22
C ARG A 532 -21.06 16.45 43.87
N LEU A 533 -20.39 17.45 43.29
CA LEU A 533 -19.23 18.11 43.90
C LEU A 533 -19.65 19.16 44.94
N THR A 534 -20.93 19.52 44.98
CA THR A 534 -21.50 20.53 45.87
C THR A 534 -22.26 19.94 47.05
N THR A 535 -22.32 18.60 47.22
CA THR A 535 -23.01 17.93 48.33
C THR A 535 -22.06 17.00 49.12
N CYS A 536 -21.83 17.32 50.40
CA CYS A 536 -20.73 16.80 51.22
C CYS A 536 -20.89 15.39 51.83
N ALA A 537 -21.71 14.47 51.30
CA ALA A 537 -21.84 13.12 51.89
C ALA A 537 -21.94 11.99 50.87
N ILE A 538 -20.97 11.08 50.88
CA ILE A 538 -20.89 9.89 50.02
C ILE A 538 -21.65 8.73 50.70
N ASN A 539 -22.79 8.32 50.16
CA ASN A 539 -23.55 7.15 50.62
C ASN A 539 -23.50 5.97 49.61
N ALA A 540 -23.73 4.74 50.08
CA ALA A 540 -23.49 3.50 49.34
C ALA A 540 -24.31 3.35 48.03
N ALA A 541 -25.51 3.93 47.98
CA ALA A 541 -26.34 4.00 46.77
C ALA A 541 -25.64 4.81 45.65
N SER A 542 -24.88 5.84 46.03
CA SER A 542 -24.14 6.68 45.11
C SER A 542 -22.94 5.94 44.48
N LEU A 543 -22.36 4.96 45.20
CA LEU A 543 -21.30 4.09 44.71
C LEU A 543 -21.82 3.00 43.74
N GLN A 544 -23.02 2.47 43.98
CA GLN A 544 -23.68 1.53 43.07
C GLN A 544 -24.11 2.21 41.75
N LEU A 545 -24.60 3.45 41.82
CA LEU A 545 -24.89 4.23 40.62
C LEU A 545 -23.60 4.49 39.81
N GLU A 546 -22.49 4.82 40.46
CA GLU A 546 -21.20 5.02 39.77
C GLU A 546 -20.76 3.78 38.99
N LYS A 547 -20.92 2.58 39.56
CA LYS A 547 -20.62 1.31 38.87
C LYS A 547 -21.56 1.06 37.68
N ARG A 548 -22.84 1.44 37.78
CA ARG A 548 -23.83 1.32 36.69
C ARG A 548 -23.55 2.30 35.55
N TRP A 549 -23.16 3.53 35.87
CA TRP A 549 -22.91 4.59 34.89
C TRP A 549 -21.52 4.52 34.25
N LYS A 550 -20.50 3.95 34.92
CA LYS A 550 -19.24 3.56 34.27
C LYS A 550 -19.46 2.58 33.11
N ARG A 551 -20.44 1.68 33.22
CA ARG A 551 -20.84 0.78 32.13
C ARG A 551 -21.57 1.51 31.00
N GLN A 552 -22.45 2.46 31.30
CA GLN A 552 -23.14 3.27 30.29
C GLN A 552 -22.18 4.22 29.55
N ILE A 553 -21.24 4.86 30.24
CA ILE A 553 -20.20 5.69 29.61
C ILE A 553 -19.28 4.84 28.72
N ALA A 554 -18.93 3.63 29.16
CA ALA A 554 -18.19 2.70 28.31
C ALA A 554 -18.99 2.28 27.06
N ALA A 555 -20.31 2.14 27.15
CA ALA A 555 -21.19 1.85 26.02
C ALA A 555 -21.39 3.06 25.09
N SER A 556 -21.50 4.29 25.63
CA SER A 556 -21.67 5.52 24.85
C SER A 556 -20.37 6.01 24.19
N LEU A 557 -19.22 5.69 24.77
CA LEU A 557 -17.90 5.96 24.18
C LEU A 557 -17.40 4.81 23.28
N SER A 558 -18.06 3.65 23.28
CA SER A 558 -17.70 2.52 22.42
C SER A 558 -17.70 2.83 20.90
N PRO A 559 -18.50 3.80 20.38
CA PRO A 559 -18.43 4.20 18.98
C PRO A 559 -17.22 5.09 18.63
N LEU A 560 -16.64 5.78 19.63
CA LEU A 560 -15.51 6.71 19.45
C LEU A 560 -14.18 5.94 19.49
N CYS A 561 -13.92 5.14 18.45
CA CYS A 561 -12.67 4.39 18.32
C CYS A 561 -11.49 5.27 17.85
N GLY A 562 -10.29 5.04 18.41
CA GLY A 562 -9.03 5.61 17.93
C GLY A 562 -8.49 6.81 18.73
N LYS A 563 -7.53 7.54 18.15
CA LYS A 563 -6.74 8.60 18.82
C LYS A 563 -7.56 9.69 19.50
N VAL A 564 -8.73 10.00 18.96
CA VAL A 564 -9.63 11.05 19.47
C VAL A 564 -10.23 10.64 20.83
N GLY A 565 -10.65 9.37 20.98
CA GLY A 565 -11.15 8.86 22.26
C GLY A 565 -10.07 8.83 23.35
N THR A 566 -8.82 8.50 22.99
CA THR A 566 -7.68 8.49 23.92
C THR A 566 -7.29 9.90 24.38
N LEU A 567 -7.25 10.87 23.46
CA LEU A 567 -6.95 12.27 23.78
C LEU A 567 -8.01 12.91 24.67
N VAL A 568 -9.29 12.64 24.40
CA VAL A 568 -10.40 13.14 25.23
C VAL A 568 -10.35 12.53 26.64
N ARG A 569 -10.04 11.23 26.78
CA ARG A 569 -9.82 10.60 28.09
C ARG A 569 -8.63 11.21 28.83
N MET A 570 -7.47 11.37 28.18
CA MET A 570 -6.29 11.94 28.80
C MET A 570 -6.51 13.40 29.27
N HIS A 571 -7.27 14.19 28.51
CA HIS A 571 -7.57 15.56 28.89
C HIS A 571 -8.53 15.63 30.09
N LEU A 572 -9.53 14.74 30.11
CA LEU A 572 -10.42 14.58 31.27
C LEU A 572 -9.66 14.13 32.52
N ASP A 573 -8.74 13.17 32.40
CA ASP A 573 -7.95 12.66 33.52
C ASP A 573 -6.96 13.72 34.06
N ALA A 574 -6.38 14.55 33.18
CA ALA A 574 -5.47 15.64 33.56
C ALA A 574 -6.20 16.76 34.32
N GLU A 575 -7.40 17.14 33.88
CA GLU A 575 -8.24 18.11 34.58
C GLU A 575 -8.76 17.57 35.90
N LEU A 576 -9.10 16.28 35.97
CA LEU A 576 -9.44 15.57 37.22
C LEU A 576 -8.28 15.59 38.23
N ALA A 577 -7.06 15.27 37.79
CA ALA A 577 -5.88 15.27 38.65
C ALA A 577 -5.46 16.68 39.11
N ARG A 578 -5.79 17.70 38.33
CA ARG A 578 -5.59 19.12 38.69
C ARG A 578 -6.60 19.56 39.75
N LEU A 579 -7.87 19.22 39.57
CA LEU A 579 -8.94 19.54 40.52
C LEU A 579 -8.78 18.78 41.85
N GLN A 580 -8.36 17.51 41.82
CA GLN A 580 -8.05 16.74 43.03
C GLN A 580 -6.90 17.36 43.84
N ARG A 581 -5.81 17.79 43.18
CA ARG A 581 -4.69 18.46 43.86
C ARG A 581 -5.07 19.80 44.48
N GLN A 582 -6.03 20.51 43.90
CA GLN A 582 -6.53 21.77 44.45
C GLN A 582 -7.47 21.54 45.65
N LEU A 583 -8.14 20.40 45.72
CA LEU A 583 -8.97 19.99 46.85
C LEU A 583 -8.14 19.42 48.01
N GLU A 584 -7.07 18.67 47.72
CA GLU A 584 -6.17 18.06 48.71
C GLU A 584 -5.29 19.07 49.46
N THR A 585 -4.99 20.21 48.84
CA THR A 585 -4.16 21.27 49.47
C THR A 585 -4.94 22.20 50.40
N GLY A 586 -6.25 22.00 50.55
CA GLY A 586 -7.09 22.75 51.49
C GLY A 586 -7.17 24.25 51.22
N ALA A 587 -6.72 24.72 50.05
CA ALA A 587 -6.88 26.11 49.66
C ALA A 587 -8.37 26.37 49.45
N GLY A 588 -8.97 27.21 50.29
CA GLY A 588 -10.35 27.66 50.14
C GLY A 588 -10.48 28.45 48.83
N VAL A 589 -10.87 27.76 47.76
CA VAL A 589 -11.11 28.39 46.47
C VAL A 589 -12.55 28.89 46.47
N SER A 590 -12.75 30.21 46.51
CA SER A 590 -14.08 30.75 46.25
C SER A 590 -14.42 30.48 44.78
N PRO A 591 -15.67 30.11 44.44
CA PRO A 591 -16.05 29.85 43.05
C PRO A 591 -15.65 31.00 42.12
N SER A 592 -15.76 32.24 42.59
CA SER A 592 -15.37 33.47 41.90
C SER A 592 -13.91 33.56 41.46
N SER A 593 -12.95 32.98 42.19
CA SER A 593 -11.53 32.99 41.77
C SER A 593 -11.24 31.97 40.66
N VAL A 594 -12.03 30.89 40.58
CA VAL A 594 -12.00 29.96 39.43
C VAL A 594 -12.59 30.63 38.18
N PHE A 595 -13.60 31.49 38.35
CA PHE A 595 -14.23 32.22 37.26
C PHE A 595 -13.34 33.34 36.69
N SER A 596 -12.55 34.04 37.50
CA SER A 596 -11.66 35.11 37.03
C SER A 596 -10.48 34.59 36.21
N ASP A 597 -9.90 33.44 36.60
CA ASP A 597 -8.76 32.83 35.90
C ASP A 597 -9.16 32.19 34.56
N VAL A 598 -10.45 31.91 34.36
CA VAL A 598 -11.00 31.31 33.14
C VAL A 598 -11.57 32.35 32.18
N ALA A 599 -11.94 33.55 32.66
CA ALA A 599 -12.50 34.63 31.85
C ALA A 599 -11.45 35.49 31.10
N TYR A 600 -10.17 35.51 31.54
CA TYR A 600 -9.10 36.26 30.89
C TYR A 600 -7.77 35.49 30.85
N PRO A 601 -7.32 34.97 29.69
CA PRO A 601 -5.92 34.60 29.52
C PRO A 601 -5.08 35.85 29.21
N ASN A 602 -4.61 36.54 30.26
CA ASN A 602 -3.62 37.62 30.14
C ASN A 602 -2.21 37.05 29.96
N ALA A 603 -1.71 37.05 28.72
CA ALA A 603 -0.29 37.24 28.40
C ALA A 603 -0.05 37.48 26.90
N THR A 604 -0.81 36.84 26.01
CA THR A 604 -0.59 36.87 24.54
C THR A 604 -1.41 37.91 23.79
N TYR A 605 -2.58 38.33 24.31
CA TYR A 605 -3.44 39.31 23.63
C TYR A 605 -3.01 40.76 23.88
N LEU A 606 -2.66 41.12 25.11
CA LEU A 606 -2.13 42.45 25.46
C LEU A 606 -0.75 42.73 24.83
N SER A 607 0.07 41.69 24.65
CA SER A 607 1.36 41.78 23.95
C SER A 607 1.17 41.92 22.44
N PHE A 608 0.19 41.24 21.84
CA PHE A 608 -0.21 41.42 20.44
C PHE A 608 -0.80 42.83 20.18
N VAL A 609 -1.64 43.34 21.08
CA VAL A 609 -2.24 44.70 20.97
C VAL A 609 -1.19 45.80 21.17
N ARG A 610 -0.18 45.62 22.04
CA ARG A 610 0.98 46.53 22.14
C ARG A 610 1.88 46.46 20.90
N MET A 611 2.15 45.26 20.38
CA MET A 611 2.97 45.03 19.18
C MET A 611 2.41 45.75 17.95
N VAL A 612 1.09 45.72 17.76
CA VAL A 612 0.40 46.38 16.64
C VAL A 612 0.37 47.91 16.80
N LYS A 613 0.39 48.44 18.03
CA LYS A 613 0.34 49.90 18.29
C LYS A 613 1.70 50.60 18.28
N THR A 614 2.83 49.92 18.52
CA THR A 614 4.14 50.59 18.69
C THR A 614 5.22 50.18 17.68
N GLY A 615 4.91 49.33 16.70
CA GLY A 615 5.79 49.09 15.54
C GLY A 615 7.20 48.54 15.81
N ARG A 616 7.49 48.00 17.00
CA ARG A 616 8.79 47.38 17.34
C ARG A 616 8.66 45.86 17.49
N ARG A 617 9.56 45.11 16.83
CA ARG A 617 9.79 43.67 17.05
C ARG A 617 10.37 43.45 18.44
N LEU A 618 9.87 42.46 19.18
CA LEU A 618 10.49 42.00 20.41
C LEU A 618 11.30 40.73 20.15
N VAL A 619 12.59 40.84 20.48
CA VAL A 619 13.57 39.78 20.64
C VAL A 619 13.04 38.76 21.63
N THR A 620 13.11 37.49 21.25
CA THR A 620 12.65 36.33 22.00
C THR A 620 13.36 36.20 23.35
N ALA A 621 12.60 36.21 24.45
CA ALA A 621 13.01 35.54 25.68
C ALA A 621 12.80 34.03 25.49
N GLN A 622 13.85 33.27 25.77
CA GLN A 622 13.99 31.83 25.55
C GLN A 622 12.81 31.02 26.14
N LEU A 623 12.10 30.29 25.29
CA LEU A 623 11.40 29.07 25.69
C LEU A 623 12.42 27.92 25.56
N PRO A 624 12.48 26.98 26.52
CA PRO A 624 13.43 25.87 26.44
C PRO A 624 13.15 25.01 25.21
N ASP A 625 14.21 24.63 24.51
CA ASP A 625 14.21 23.73 23.35
C ASP A 625 13.55 22.39 23.70
N VAL A 626 12.24 22.28 23.53
CA VAL A 626 11.58 20.99 23.42
C VAL A 626 11.69 20.57 21.96
N VAL A 627 12.84 19.98 21.63
CA VAL A 627 13.00 19.17 20.42
C VAL A 627 12.07 17.96 20.55
N VAL A 628 10.84 18.10 20.06
CA VAL A 628 9.96 16.93 19.88
C VAL A 628 10.51 16.14 18.70
N LYS A 629 11.36 15.14 19.00
CA LYS A 629 11.73 14.11 18.04
C LYS A 629 10.46 13.37 17.61
N LEU A 630 10.00 13.63 16.39
CA LEU A 630 8.95 12.85 15.74
C LEU A 630 9.36 11.37 15.70
N PRO A 631 8.48 10.42 16.06
CA PRO A 631 8.79 9.00 15.97
C PRO A 631 8.93 8.60 14.49
N LYS A 632 10.12 8.12 14.13
CA LYS A 632 10.40 7.51 12.82
C LYS A 632 9.76 6.11 12.73
N ARG A 633 8.45 6.01 12.47
CA ARG A 633 7.80 4.82 11.85
C ARG A 633 6.28 5.03 11.70
N PRO A 634 5.66 4.53 10.61
CA PRO A 634 4.22 4.65 10.39
C PRO A 634 3.44 3.71 11.33
N LEU A 635 2.32 4.22 11.85
CA LEU A 635 1.39 3.51 12.73
C LEU A 635 0.78 2.30 12.02
N LYS A 636 1.16 1.09 12.45
CA LYS A 636 0.41 -0.13 12.15
C LYS A 636 -0.92 -0.12 12.92
N ARG A 637 -2.00 -0.45 12.21
CA ARG A 637 -3.33 -0.79 12.76
C ARG A 637 -3.17 -1.78 13.93
N TYR A 638 -3.70 -1.43 15.09
CA TYR A 638 -3.92 -2.38 16.18
C TYR A 638 -5.41 -2.70 16.29
N VAL A 639 -5.71 -3.98 16.14
CA VAL A 639 -6.98 -4.64 16.45
C VAL A 639 -7.06 -4.77 17.97
N ALA A 640 -8.25 -4.51 18.51
CA ALA A 640 -8.54 -4.59 19.93
C ALA A 640 -8.40 -6.02 20.47
N GLY A 641 -7.79 -6.15 21.64
CA GLY A 641 -7.75 -7.34 22.48
C GLY A 641 -7.35 -6.91 23.88
N GLU A 642 -8.26 -7.10 24.83
CA GLU A 642 -8.16 -6.68 26.23
C GLU A 642 -6.96 -7.30 26.96
N GLN A 643 -6.32 -6.53 27.86
CA GLN A 643 -6.23 -6.81 29.31
C GLN A 643 -5.22 -5.87 30.01
N LEU A 644 -5.70 -5.29 31.12
CA LEU A 644 -4.95 -4.56 32.15
C LEU A 644 -4.06 -5.50 32.98
N LEU A 645 -2.86 -5.03 33.37
CA LEU A 645 -2.16 -5.25 34.66
C LEU A 645 -0.83 -4.47 34.59
N LEU A 646 -0.71 -3.28 35.20
CA LEU A 646 -0.21 -2.99 36.55
C LEU A 646 1.27 -3.36 36.81
N ALA A 647 2.03 -2.32 37.16
CA ALA A 647 3.23 -2.29 38.00
C ALA A 647 4.53 -2.97 37.51
N MET A 648 5.40 -2.18 36.86
CA MET A 648 6.73 -1.73 37.34
C MET A 648 7.41 -0.86 36.28
#